data_AF-A0A2H5Q9T9-F1
#
_entry.id   AF-A0A2H5Q9T9-F1
#
_cell.length_a   1.000
_cell.length_b   1.000
_cell.length_c   1.000
_cell.angle_alpha   90.00
_cell.angle_beta   90.00
_cell.angle_gamma   90.00
#
_symmetry.space_group_name_H-M   'P 1'
#
loop_
_entity.id
_entity.type
_entity.pdbx_description
1 polymer ?
#
loop_
_entity_poly.entity_id
_entity_poly.type
_entity_poly.pdbx_seq_one_letter_code
_entity_poly.pdbx_strand_id
1 'polypeptide(L)'
;MLPRRVRSILNLHDMITYYSTANLFGIRLKHHSGMYSAGSISTELPRKRKKCERKPWVTHINELKRMARRERKERQMVKEKILGPPENGLLVKELIPVAHDVFAARTELLACVTRVAKSIAIYTCSLCGEVHVGHPPHKIRTCNVAGSLASKEHSWKLGNVEHILSHVESFHLYDRIGRAVSHNERLQVDQIPAVNELCIQAGIDIPQYPTRRRVFPAYNLAGKVIDFEKRFPKEDRSSEGIETFGFWGNRKKSSEENKSIDVNADEAQAVAVRGMETWGKMRSGISKLMQKYAVQTCGYCPEVQVGPKGHRVRNCQAYKHQMRDGQHAWQEATVDDLVPPVYVWHVQDPKSGKPLVNELKRYYGMLPAVVELFAQAGAKVSCDYTGLMREDVALPELDEEKWVVNRSRQSTARSHLSLRSCCCSSSSLSVADMDGVAVPSLYPLNRCKTIHLVGISLVFHFMYDVRRGFEAVIHLVRHAQGLHNVDGDKNYKAYLSPEYFDAPVTQLGWLQIENLHKHVHNSGLFKRIDLVIASPLLRTLQTAVGVFGGGDYVDRMDIVPLMVANAGNSERGAISSLNSPPIIAVELCREHLGVHPCDKRRSISDYQFLFPAIESDEDVLWKANVRETNEEVAARGLKFMNWLWTRKEKEIAIVTHRGFLNHTLNAFGNDCHPFVKKEICKHFANCELRSMVIIDRSMTGSDSSSTNYPGKIPSALDLPADIAERSHEKEDADTNSVDR
;
A
#
# COMPACT_ATOMS: atom_id res chain seq x y z
N MET A 1 18.91 -39.17 -17.84
CA MET A 1 18.42 -37.88 -18.38
C MET A 1 17.46 -38.19 -19.51
N LEU A 2 16.16 -37.94 -19.32
CA LEU A 2 15.18 -37.95 -20.39
C LEU A 2 14.75 -36.50 -20.60
N PRO A 3 14.83 -35.95 -21.81
CA PRO A 3 14.34 -34.60 -22.06
C PRO A 3 12.84 -34.58 -21.75
N ARG A 4 12.40 -33.57 -20.98
CA ARG A 4 10.98 -33.21 -20.94
C ARG A 4 10.54 -33.09 -22.40
N ARG A 5 9.68 -34.00 -22.87
CA ARG A 5 9.07 -33.89 -24.20
C ARG A 5 8.43 -32.52 -24.27
N VAL A 6 9.02 -31.65 -25.08
CA VAL A 6 8.37 -30.43 -25.56
C VAL A 6 7.12 -30.93 -26.29
N ARG A 7 5.96 -30.84 -25.64
CA ARG A 7 4.68 -30.95 -26.34
C ARG A 7 4.50 -29.63 -27.08
N SER A 8 5.00 -29.57 -28.30
CA SER A 8 4.75 -28.44 -29.19
C SER A 8 3.27 -28.42 -29.61
N ILE A 9 2.60 -27.31 -29.28
CA ILE A 9 1.77 -26.45 -30.15
C ILE A 9 0.72 -27.15 -31.05
N LEU A 10 -0.58 -26.86 -30.81
CA LEU A 10 -1.63 -26.51 -31.82
C LEU A 10 -3.09 -26.71 -31.36
N ASN A 11 -3.38 -27.30 -30.20
CA ASN A 11 -4.72 -27.87 -29.94
C ASN A 11 -5.61 -27.11 -28.92
N LEU A 12 -5.74 -25.78 -29.01
CA LEU A 12 -6.69 -25.03 -28.15
C LEU A 12 -7.61 -24.06 -28.90
N HIS A 13 -7.51 -24.00 -30.23
CA HIS A 13 -8.36 -23.14 -31.06
C HIS A 13 -9.76 -23.74 -31.34
N ASP A 14 -9.93 -25.06 -31.17
CA ASP A 14 -11.12 -25.81 -31.63
C ASP A 14 -12.26 -25.95 -30.60
N MET A 15 -12.41 -25.01 -29.66
CA MET A 15 -13.54 -24.99 -28.69
C MET A 15 -14.48 -23.80 -28.94
N ILE A 16 -14.74 -23.47 -30.21
CA ILE A 16 -15.67 -22.41 -30.60
C ILE A 16 -16.63 -22.98 -31.64
N THR A 17 -17.66 -23.73 -31.20
CA THR A 17 -18.88 -23.98 -31.99
C THR A 17 -19.90 -24.72 -31.14
N TYR A 18 -20.49 -24.02 -30.17
CA TYR A 18 -21.89 -24.20 -29.76
C TYR A 18 -22.25 -23.08 -28.78
N TYR A 19 -23.46 -22.52 -28.88
CA TYR A 19 -23.96 -21.34 -28.17
C TYR A 19 -23.55 -19.98 -28.75
N SER A 20 -24.07 -19.70 -29.95
CA SER A 20 -24.35 -18.34 -30.38
C SER A 20 -25.76 -18.31 -30.94
N THR A 21 -26.72 -17.70 -30.21
CA THR A 21 -27.84 -16.92 -30.76
C THR A 21 -28.63 -16.21 -29.64
N ALA A 22 -28.65 -14.89 -29.75
CA ALA A 22 -29.72 -13.92 -29.47
C ALA A 22 -30.35 -13.82 -28.05
N ASN A 23 -30.19 -12.64 -27.42
CA ASN A 23 -31.20 -11.59 -27.52
C ASN A 23 -30.69 -10.20 -27.08
N LEU A 24 -30.89 -9.21 -27.95
CA LEU A 24 -30.86 -7.78 -27.66
C LEU A 24 -32.19 -7.37 -27.01
N PHE A 25 -32.16 -6.60 -25.92
CA PHE A 25 -32.59 -5.18 -25.88
C PHE A 25 -32.67 -4.67 -24.43
N GLY A 26 -31.97 -3.54 -24.20
CA GLY A 26 -32.35 -2.43 -23.33
C GLY A 26 -32.45 -2.65 -21.82
N ILE A 27 -31.45 -2.20 -21.06
CA ILE A 27 -31.62 -1.51 -19.77
C ILE A 27 -30.51 -0.44 -19.63
N ARG A 28 -30.96 0.74 -19.19
CA ARG A 28 -30.28 2.04 -18.99
C ARG A 28 -28.83 2.00 -18.47
N LEU A 29 -28.00 2.83 -19.07
CA LEU A 29 -26.69 3.28 -18.58
C LEU A 29 -26.79 3.75 -17.12
N LYS A 30 -26.02 3.12 -16.23
CA LYS A 30 -25.59 3.71 -14.96
C LYS A 30 -24.08 3.86 -15.02
N HIS A 31 -23.64 5.11 -15.12
CA HIS A 31 -22.25 5.51 -15.00
C HIS A 31 -21.70 5.09 -13.64
N HIS A 32 -20.79 4.12 -13.63
CA HIS A 32 -19.91 3.86 -12.50
C HIS A 32 -18.56 4.53 -12.80
N SER A 33 -18.38 5.68 -12.17
CA SER A 33 -17.18 6.51 -12.15
C SER A 33 -16.06 5.80 -11.39
N GLY A 34 -15.16 5.13 -12.11
CA GLY A 34 -13.91 4.61 -11.58
C GLY A 34 -12.91 5.73 -11.37
N MET A 35 -12.62 6.04 -10.11
CA MET A 35 -11.64 7.06 -9.70
C MET A 35 -10.22 6.47 -9.79
N TYR A 36 -9.38 7.15 -10.55
CA TYR A 36 -7.96 6.84 -10.73
C TYR A 36 -7.19 7.31 -9.48
N SER A 37 -6.50 6.39 -8.81
CA SER A 37 -5.63 6.69 -7.67
C SER A 37 -4.20 6.93 -8.19
N ALA A 38 -3.76 8.18 -8.18
CA ALA A 38 -2.38 8.55 -8.51
C ALA A 38 -1.55 8.67 -7.22
N GLY A 39 -1.09 7.54 -6.71
CA GLY A 39 -0.01 7.48 -5.72
C GLY A 39 1.29 7.08 -6.40
N SER A 40 2.21 8.03 -6.61
CA SER A 40 3.62 7.70 -6.87
C SER A 40 4.20 7.10 -5.59
N ILE A 41 3.98 5.79 -5.44
CA ILE A 41 4.82 4.85 -4.72
C ILE A 41 6.09 4.79 -5.56
N SER A 42 7.28 5.01 -4.98
CA SER A 42 8.49 4.50 -5.61
C SER A 42 8.35 2.98 -5.64
N THR A 43 7.72 2.50 -6.69
CA THR A 43 7.38 1.11 -6.87
C THR A 43 8.69 0.49 -7.29
N GLU A 44 9.30 -0.28 -6.38
CA GLU A 44 10.49 -1.05 -6.74
C GLU A 44 10.13 -1.90 -7.96
N LEU A 45 10.88 -1.71 -9.05
CA LEU A 45 10.58 -2.42 -10.28
C LEU A 45 10.66 -3.94 -10.03
N PRO A 46 9.73 -4.72 -10.60
CA PRO A 46 9.69 -6.15 -10.41
C PRO A 46 11.03 -6.80 -10.77
N ARG A 47 11.62 -7.50 -9.79
CA ARG A 47 12.89 -8.20 -9.97
C ARG A 47 12.67 -9.69 -10.16
N LYS A 48 13.38 -10.29 -11.12
CA LYS A 48 13.53 -11.75 -11.23
C LYS A 48 14.12 -12.31 -9.92
N ARG A 49 13.35 -13.14 -9.24
CA ARG A 49 13.73 -13.76 -7.96
C ARG A 49 14.84 -14.77 -8.17
N LYS A 50 15.71 -14.91 -7.18
CA LYS A 50 16.79 -15.91 -7.23
C LYS A 50 16.19 -17.31 -7.02
N LYS A 51 16.74 -18.34 -7.67
CA LYS A 51 16.28 -19.75 -7.52
C LYS A 51 16.29 -20.26 -6.07
N CYS A 52 17.09 -19.66 -5.19
CA CYS A 52 17.17 -20.01 -3.77
C CYS A 52 16.23 -19.20 -2.86
N GLU A 53 15.60 -18.15 -3.39
CA GLU A 53 14.72 -17.25 -2.66
C GLU A 53 13.32 -17.87 -2.55
N ARG A 54 12.72 -17.78 -1.37
CA ARG A 54 11.35 -18.25 -1.16
C ARG A 54 10.35 -17.17 -1.59
N LYS A 55 9.20 -17.58 -2.13
CA LYS A 55 8.02 -16.72 -2.27
C LYS A 55 7.62 -16.11 -0.91
N PRO A 56 7.12 -14.86 -0.84
CA PRO A 56 6.70 -14.27 0.42
C PRO A 56 5.50 -15.06 0.92
N TRP A 57 5.30 -15.06 2.23
CA TRP A 57 4.12 -15.70 2.79
C TRP A 57 2.94 -14.74 2.69
N VAL A 58 1.78 -15.24 2.26
CA VAL A 58 0.51 -14.48 2.29
C VAL A 58 0.14 -14.17 3.75
N THR A 59 0.11 -15.21 4.59
CA THR A 59 -0.02 -15.09 6.05
C THR A 59 1.34 -15.17 6.72
N HIS A 60 1.61 -14.30 7.69
CA HIS A 60 2.91 -14.29 8.39
C HIS A 60 3.20 -15.64 9.10
N ILE A 61 4.45 -16.10 9.07
CA ILE A 61 4.83 -17.44 9.56
C ILE A 61 4.47 -17.69 11.04
N ASN A 62 4.50 -16.66 11.87
CA ASN A 62 4.15 -16.79 13.29
C ASN A 62 2.64 -17.01 13.49
N GLU A 63 1.83 -16.42 12.62
CA GLU A 63 0.38 -16.62 12.62
C GLU A 63 0.03 -18.02 12.13
N LEU A 64 0.69 -18.51 11.07
CA LEU A 64 0.56 -19.91 10.63
C LEU A 64 0.91 -20.90 11.75
N LYS A 65 1.99 -20.65 12.50
CA LYS A 65 2.36 -21.46 13.67
C LYS A 65 1.30 -21.42 14.77
N ARG A 66 0.70 -20.25 15.02
CA ARG A 66 -0.38 -20.07 16.00
C ARG A 66 -1.64 -20.84 15.59
N MET A 67 -2.04 -20.75 14.33
CA MET A 67 -3.18 -21.48 13.76
C MET A 67 -2.95 -22.99 13.84
N ALA A 68 -1.78 -23.50 13.44
CA ALA A 68 -1.45 -24.92 13.50
C ALA A 68 -1.46 -25.48 14.94
N ARG A 69 -0.99 -24.69 15.93
CA ARG A 69 -1.08 -25.07 17.35
C ARG A 69 -2.52 -25.16 17.84
N ARG A 70 -3.38 -24.22 17.41
CA ARG A 70 -4.82 -24.22 17.75
C ARG A 70 -5.50 -25.45 17.14
N GLU A 71 -5.29 -25.68 15.84
CA GLU A 71 -5.86 -26.84 15.13
C GLU A 71 -5.40 -28.16 15.76
N ARG A 72 -4.13 -28.27 16.19
CA ARG A 72 -3.63 -29.45 16.91
C ARG A 72 -4.36 -29.68 18.24
N LYS A 73 -4.66 -28.62 19.00
CA LYS A 73 -5.45 -28.72 20.25
C LYS A 73 -6.90 -29.13 19.96
N GLU A 74 -7.52 -28.55 18.95
CA GLU A 74 -8.89 -28.89 18.53
C GLU A 74 -8.99 -30.36 18.11
N ARG A 75 -8.01 -30.89 17.36
CA ARG A 75 -7.95 -32.31 16.97
C ARG A 75 -7.85 -33.25 18.18
N GLN A 76 -7.27 -32.82 19.30
CA GLN A 76 -7.19 -33.63 20.52
C GLN A 76 -8.53 -33.72 21.26
N MET A 77 -9.43 -32.76 21.07
CA MET A 77 -10.72 -32.72 21.77
C MET A 77 -11.81 -33.61 21.14
N VAL A 78 -11.53 -34.28 20.00
CA VAL A 78 -12.43 -35.24 19.31
C VAL A 78 -13.89 -34.74 19.22
N LYS A 79 -14.08 -33.48 18.81
CA LYS A 79 -15.40 -32.90 18.55
C LYS A 79 -15.75 -32.95 17.07
N GLU A 80 -17.04 -33.06 16.77
CA GLU A 80 -17.55 -32.89 15.40
C GLU A 80 -17.31 -31.45 14.94
N LYS A 81 -16.71 -31.29 13.74
CA LYS A 81 -16.55 -30.00 13.09
C LYS A 81 -17.50 -29.94 11.89
N ILE A 82 -18.52 -29.09 11.99
CA ILE A 82 -19.40 -28.76 10.87
C ILE A 82 -18.57 -27.96 9.86
N LEU A 83 -18.42 -28.50 8.65
CA LEU A 83 -17.72 -27.84 7.56
C LEU A 83 -18.72 -26.99 6.75
N GLY A 84 -18.32 -25.78 6.40
CA GLY A 84 -19.06 -24.93 5.47
C GLY A 84 -18.70 -25.22 4.00
N PRO A 85 -19.50 -24.78 3.02
CA PRO A 85 -19.08 -24.76 1.62
C PRO A 85 -17.87 -23.83 1.42
N PRO A 86 -16.83 -24.20 0.65
CA PRO A 86 -16.70 -25.42 -0.15
C PRO A 86 -16.03 -26.61 0.57
N GLU A 87 -15.59 -26.46 1.82
CA GLU A 87 -14.88 -27.50 2.59
C GLU A 87 -15.71 -28.77 2.77
N ASN A 88 -17.03 -28.64 2.89
CA ASN A 88 -17.99 -29.75 2.97
C ASN A 88 -18.36 -30.37 1.61
N GLY A 89 -17.85 -29.84 0.50
CA GLY A 89 -17.98 -30.47 -0.82
C GLY A 89 -19.15 -29.96 -1.64
N LEU A 90 -19.98 -29.10 -1.04
CA LEU A 90 -21.02 -28.37 -1.72
C LEU A 90 -20.44 -27.12 -2.42
N LEU A 91 -21.01 -26.74 -3.56
CA LEU A 91 -20.62 -25.51 -4.24
C LEU A 91 -21.05 -24.28 -3.44
N VAL A 92 -20.24 -23.23 -3.49
CA VAL A 92 -20.64 -21.90 -3.02
C VAL A 92 -21.48 -21.26 -4.12
N LYS A 93 -22.81 -21.30 -3.99
CA LYS A 93 -23.75 -20.88 -5.05
C LYS A 93 -23.48 -19.47 -5.60
N GLU A 94 -23.14 -18.53 -4.73
CA GLU A 94 -22.82 -17.14 -5.08
C GLU A 94 -21.57 -17.00 -5.98
N LEU A 95 -20.67 -17.96 -5.95
CA LEU A 95 -19.42 -17.94 -6.72
C LEU A 95 -19.50 -18.68 -8.06
N ILE A 96 -20.60 -19.38 -8.34
CA ILE A 96 -20.78 -20.10 -9.60
C ILE A 96 -20.77 -19.11 -10.79
N PRO A 97 -21.55 -18.00 -10.78
CA PRO A 97 -21.50 -17.03 -11.88
C PRO A 97 -20.10 -16.42 -12.06
N VAL A 98 -19.41 -16.15 -10.94
CA VAL A 98 -18.03 -15.62 -10.97
C VAL A 98 -17.07 -16.60 -11.65
N ALA A 99 -17.26 -17.91 -11.43
CA ALA A 99 -16.47 -18.93 -12.12
C ALA A 99 -16.69 -18.87 -13.64
N HIS A 100 -17.94 -18.80 -14.09
CA HIS A 100 -18.29 -18.65 -15.51
C HIS A 100 -17.67 -17.40 -16.12
N ASP A 101 -17.75 -16.26 -15.44
CA ASP A 101 -17.14 -15.00 -15.88
C ASP A 101 -15.62 -15.13 -16.02
N VAL A 102 -14.94 -15.77 -15.06
CA VAL A 102 -13.47 -15.99 -15.13
C VAL A 102 -13.10 -16.87 -16.30
N PHE A 103 -13.84 -17.95 -16.54
CA PHE A 103 -13.57 -18.88 -17.63
C PHE A 103 -13.80 -18.25 -19.01
N ALA A 104 -14.89 -17.49 -19.16
CA ALA A 104 -15.18 -16.72 -20.35
C ALA A 104 -14.11 -15.66 -20.61
N ALA A 105 -13.78 -14.86 -19.59
CA ALA A 105 -12.75 -13.81 -19.68
C ALA A 105 -11.38 -14.37 -20.04
N ARG A 106 -10.99 -15.54 -19.52
CA ARG A 106 -9.75 -16.23 -19.91
C ARG A 106 -9.73 -16.60 -21.39
N THR A 107 -10.86 -17.11 -21.89
CA THR A 107 -10.98 -17.54 -23.29
C THR A 107 -10.92 -16.34 -24.23
N GLU A 108 -11.64 -15.28 -23.90
CA GLU A 108 -11.62 -14.03 -24.66
C GLU A 108 -10.23 -13.37 -24.63
N LEU A 109 -9.57 -13.33 -23.47
CA LEU A 109 -8.22 -12.80 -23.33
C LEU A 109 -7.22 -13.50 -24.25
N LEU A 110 -7.25 -14.84 -24.31
CA LEU A 110 -6.38 -15.62 -25.21
C LEU A 110 -6.62 -15.26 -26.68
N ALA A 111 -7.88 -15.08 -27.09
CA ALA A 111 -8.22 -14.65 -28.44
C ALA A 111 -7.70 -13.24 -28.75
N CYS A 112 -7.89 -12.30 -27.81
CA CYS A 112 -7.40 -10.92 -27.94
C CYS A 112 -5.87 -10.86 -28.05
N VAL A 113 -5.13 -11.56 -27.17
CA VAL A 113 -3.66 -11.61 -27.23
C VAL A 113 -3.19 -12.22 -28.54
N THR A 114 -3.82 -13.32 -28.98
CA THR A 114 -3.47 -13.99 -30.24
C THR A 114 -3.68 -13.07 -31.45
N ARG A 115 -4.74 -12.27 -31.46
CA ARG A 115 -5.02 -11.33 -32.55
C ARG A 115 -4.06 -10.14 -32.55
N VAL A 116 -3.78 -9.54 -31.40
CA VAL A 116 -2.85 -8.39 -31.28
C VAL A 116 -1.40 -8.81 -31.54
N ALA A 117 -1.00 -10.03 -31.15
CA ALA A 117 0.32 -10.56 -31.43
C ALA A 117 0.61 -10.79 -32.93
N LYS A 118 -0.40 -10.70 -33.82
CA LYS A 118 -0.19 -10.72 -35.27
C LYS A 118 0.38 -9.40 -35.81
N SER A 119 0.08 -8.27 -35.16
CA SER A 119 0.52 -6.94 -35.60
C SER A 119 1.72 -6.41 -34.81
N ILE A 120 1.92 -6.89 -33.56
CA ILE A 120 3.02 -6.44 -32.69
C ILE A 120 3.98 -7.59 -32.43
N ALA A 121 5.25 -7.39 -32.78
CA ALA A 121 6.29 -8.39 -32.62
C ALA A 121 6.56 -8.68 -31.14
N ILE A 122 6.68 -9.96 -30.81
CA ILE A 122 7.11 -10.45 -29.50
C ILE A 122 8.52 -11.01 -29.68
N TYR A 123 9.48 -10.56 -28.88
CA TYR A 123 10.84 -11.08 -28.88
C TYR A 123 11.11 -11.84 -27.59
N THR A 124 11.85 -12.94 -27.70
CA THR A 124 12.40 -13.68 -26.56
C THR A 124 13.90 -13.88 -26.73
N CYS A 125 14.64 -13.70 -25.64
CA CYS A 125 16.07 -13.96 -25.61
C CYS A 125 16.30 -15.47 -25.60
N SER A 126 16.98 -15.97 -26.64
CA SER A 126 17.27 -17.40 -26.81
C SER A 126 18.11 -18.04 -25.71
N LEU A 127 18.76 -17.24 -24.87
CA LEU A 127 19.59 -17.69 -23.75
C LEU A 127 18.85 -17.61 -22.41
N CYS A 128 18.42 -16.41 -22.02
CA CYS A 128 17.86 -16.18 -20.68
C CYS A 128 16.33 -16.15 -20.61
N GLY A 129 15.64 -16.24 -21.77
CA GLY A 129 14.18 -16.20 -21.86
C GLY A 129 13.56 -14.86 -21.49
N GLU A 130 14.34 -13.77 -21.43
CA GLU A 130 13.79 -12.41 -21.31
C GLU A 130 12.86 -12.12 -22.48
N VAL A 131 11.77 -11.42 -22.22
CA VAL A 131 10.75 -11.09 -23.22
C VAL A 131 10.79 -9.59 -23.46
N HIS A 132 10.56 -9.20 -24.71
CA HIS A 132 10.34 -7.82 -25.11
C HIS A 132 9.16 -7.77 -26.08
N VAL A 133 8.37 -6.70 -26.00
CA VAL A 133 7.21 -6.49 -26.84
C VAL A 133 7.47 -5.24 -27.68
N GLY A 134 7.22 -5.31 -28.99
CA GLY A 134 7.49 -4.24 -29.93
C GLY A 134 8.82 -4.39 -30.67
N HIS A 135 8.99 -3.60 -31.73
CA HIS A 135 10.21 -3.52 -32.52
C HIS A 135 10.72 -2.06 -32.55
N PRO A 136 12.04 -1.82 -32.50
CA PRO A 136 13.12 -2.79 -32.32
C PRO A 136 13.32 -3.22 -30.86
N PRO A 137 13.86 -4.43 -30.61
CA PRO A 137 14.08 -4.90 -29.25
C PRO A 137 15.13 -4.09 -28.50
N HIS A 138 15.00 -4.03 -27.17
CA HIS A 138 15.89 -3.23 -26.33
C HIS A 138 17.36 -3.68 -26.35
N LYS A 139 18.25 -2.74 -26.07
CA LYS A 139 19.71 -2.91 -25.93
C LYS A 139 20.19 -2.95 -24.48
N ILE A 140 19.28 -3.06 -23.52
CA ILE A 140 19.61 -3.17 -22.08
C ILE A 140 20.41 -4.45 -21.79
N ARG A 141 21.53 -4.31 -21.06
CA ARG A 141 22.51 -5.38 -20.80
C ARG A 141 22.18 -6.18 -19.54
N THR A 142 21.15 -7.01 -19.60
CA THR A 142 20.64 -7.83 -18.48
C THR A 142 20.80 -9.35 -18.65
N CYS A 143 21.34 -9.83 -19.78
CA CYS A 143 21.49 -11.25 -20.03
C CYS A 143 22.58 -11.85 -19.12
N ASN A 144 22.16 -12.61 -18.10
CA ASN A 144 23.06 -13.15 -17.07
C ASN A 144 22.76 -14.63 -16.78
N VAL A 145 22.93 -15.46 -17.80
CA VAL A 145 22.86 -16.93 -17.72
C VAL A 145 24.09 -17.56 -18.36
N ALA A 146 24.37 -18.83 -18.06
CA ALA A 146 25.45 -19.57 -18.71
C ALA A 146 25.27 -19.53 -20.25
N GLY A 147 26.34 -19.20 -20.97
CA GLY A 147 26.30 -18.98 -22.43
C GLY A 147 25.99 -17.54 -22.87
N SER A 148 25.75 -16.61 -21.94
CA SER A 148 25.60 -15.17 -22.28
C SER A 148 26.92 -14.57 -22.77
N LEU A 149 26.82 -13.62 -23.70
CA LEU A 149 27.96 -12.82 -24.15
C LEU A 149 28.59 -12.05 -22.98
N ALA A 150 29.89 -11.75 -23.07
CA ALA A 150 30.58 -10.91 -22.08
C ALA A 150 29.96 -9.51 -21.96
N SER A 151 29.37 -8.99 -23.06
CA SER A 151 28.63 -7.72 -23.08
C SER A 151 27.30 -7.76 -22.31
N LYS A 152 26.82 -8.94 -21.92
CA LYS A 152 25.49 -9.18 -21.30
C LYS A 152 24.31 -8.73 -22.17
N GLU A 153 24.52 -8.60 -23.47
CA GLU A 153 23.48 -8.30 -24.45
C GLU A 153 22.62 -9.54 -24.73
N HIS A 154 21.38 -9.30 -25.13
CA HIS A 154 20.43 -10.36 -25.42
C HIS A 154 20.49 -10.78 -26.89
N SER A 155 20.36 -12.09 -27.13
CA SER A 155 20.23 -12.67 -28.46
C SER A 155 18.75 -12.95 -28.75
N TRP A 156 18.09 -11.95 -29.35
CA TRP A 156 16.65 -11.94 -29.61
C TRP A 156 16.23 -12.88 -30.75
N LYS A 157 15.11 -13.57 -30.55
CA LYS A 157 14.37 -14.33 -31.56
C LYS A 157 12.88 -13.98 -31.45
N LEU A 158 12.11 -14.23 -32.51
CA LEU A 158 10.65 -14.09 -32.45
C LEU A 158 10.07 -15.08 -31.44
N GLY A 159 9.22 -14.58 -30.56
CA GLY A 159 8.49 -15.31 -29.54
C GLY A 159 7.02 -15.47 -29.90
N ASN A 160 6.35 -16.36 -29.15
CA ASN A 160 4.93 -16.67 -29.27
C ASN A 160 4.12 -16.12 -28.09
N VAL A 161 2.78 -16.17 -28.18
CA VAL A 161 1.82 -15.78 -27.13
C VAL A 161 2.12 -16.41 -25.75
N GLU A 162 2.63 -17.65 -25.72
CA GLU A 162 2.99 -18.38 -24.50
C GLU A 162 4.11 -17.70 -23.68
N HIS A 163 4.95 -16.87 -24.32
CA HIS A 163 5.99 -16.11 -23.63
C HIS A 163 5.43 -14.90 -22.88
N ILE A 164 4.24 -14.44 -23.26
CA ILE A 164 3.54 -13.31 -22.64
C ILE A 164 2.58 -13.81 -21.56
N LEU A 165 1.82 -14.86 -21.86
CA LEU A 165 0.89 -15.52 -20.93
C LEU A 165 1.50 -16.83 -20.44
N SER A 166 2.20 -16.75 -19.30
CA SER A 166 2.80 -17.92 -18.66
C SER A 166 1.74 -18.98 -18.32
N HIS A 167 1.98 -20.20 -18.77
CA HIS A 167 1.08 -21.33 -18.52
C HIS A 167 1.39 -21.97 -17.16
N VAL A 168 0.43 -21.93 -16.25
CA VAL A 168 0.51 -22.61 -14.95
C VAL A 168 -0.51 -23.73 -14.93
N GLU A 169 -0.04 -24.94 -14.65
CA GLU A 169 -0.85 -26.15 -14.60
C GLU A 169 -1.10 -26.55 -13.14
N SER A 170 -2.20 -27.29 -12.93
CA SER A 170 -2.57 -27.94 -11.68
C SER A 170 -3.04 -29.35 -12.01
N PHE A 171 -2.80 -30.33 -11.14
CA PHE A 171 -3.43 -31.63 -11.29
C PHE A 171 -4.95 -31.48 -11.15
N HIS A 172 -5.68 -32.08 -12.08
CA HIS A 172 -7.13 -32.13 -12.05
C HIS A 172 -7.61 -33.10 -10.97
N LEU A 173 -8.54 -32.67 -10.13
CA LEU A 173 -9.10 -33.49 -9.06
C LEU A 173 -10.55 -33.84 -9.36
N TYR A 174 -10.81 -35.12 -9.69
CA TYR A 174 -12.18 -35.64 -9.81
C TYR A 174 -12.95 -35.47 -8.49
N ASP A 175 -12.32 -35.76 -7.34
CA ASP A 175 -12.91 -35.50 -6.03
C ASP A 175 -12.01 -34.57 -5.21
N ARG A 176 -12.49 -33.33 -5.00
CA ARG A 176 -11.77 -32.32 -4.21
C ARG A 176 -11.71 -32.63 -2.72
N ILE A 177 -12.68 -33.39 -2.21
CA ILE A 177 -12.70 -33.86 -0.83
C ILE A 177 -11.95 -35.19 -0.80
N GLY A 178 -10.64 -35.11 -0.63
CA GLY A 178 -9.88 -36.34 -0.70
C GLY A 178 -8.39 -36.24 -0.46
N ARG A 179 -7.75 -37.31 -0.94
CA ARG A 179 -6.31 -37.53 -0.93
C ARG A 179 -5.67 -36.69 -2.02
N ALA A 180 -4.56 -36.04 -1.67
CA ALA A 180 -3.73 -35.33 -2.63
C ALA A 180 -3.05 -36.33 -3.60
N VAL A 181 -2.90 -35.94 -4.87
CA VAL A 181 -2.27 -36.76 -5.92
C VAL A 181 -0.90 -37.25 -5.45
N SER A 182 -0.66 -38.56 -5.51
CA SER A 182 0.61 -39.14 -5.09
C SER A 182 1.66 -39.11 -6.20
N HIS A 183 2.93 -39.33 -5.83
CA HIS A 183 4.00 -39.38 -6.81
C HIS A 183 3.83 -40.49 -7.86
N ASN A 184 3.19 -41.61 -7.49
CA ASN A 184 3.02 -42.77 -8.37
C ASN A 184 1.93 -42.52 -9.43
N GLU A 185 0.90 -41.75 -9.08
CA GLU A 185 -0.24 -41.45 -9.96
C GLU A 185 0.03 -40.23 -10.87
N ARG A 186 1.20 -39.57 -10.77
CA ARG A 186 1.51 -38.32 -11.48
C ARG A 186 1.39 -38.39 -13.01
N LEU A 187 1.50 -39.59 -13.58
CA LEU A 187 1.39 -39.84 -15.02
C LEU A 187 -0.02 -40.30 -15.43
N GLN A 188 -0.85 -40.65 -14.45
CA GLN A 188 -2.22 -41.13 -14.64
C GLN A 188 -3.23 -39.99 -14.49
N VAL A 189 -2.92 -39.00 -13.64
CA VAL A 189 -3.75 -37.82 -13.39
C VAL A 189 -3.35 -36.68 -14.31
N ASP A 190 -4.33 -36.12 -14.99
CA ASP A 190 -4.13 -35.03 -15.93
C ASP A 190 -3.76 -33.73 -15.23
N GLN A 191 -2.93 -32.93 -15.92
CA GLN A 191 -2.65 -31.56 -15.57
C GLN A 191 -3.40 -30.65 -16.54
N ILE A 192 -4.14 -29.70 -15.98
CA ILE A 192 -4.92 -28.72 -16.72
C ILE A 192 -4.53 -27.31 -16.28
N PRO A 193 -4.86 -26.25 -17.04
CA PRO A 193 -4.57 -24.89 -16.62
C PRO A 193 -5.16 -24.62 -15.21
N ALA A 194 -4.35 -24.10 -14.29
CA ALA A 194 -4.76 -23.91 -12.90
C ALA A 194 -6.01 -23.02 -12.76
N VAL A 195 -6.17 -22.03 -13.64
CA VAL A 195 -7.40 -21.21 -13.71
C VAL A 195 -8.62 -22.05 -14.09
N ASN A 196 -8.48 -22.99 -15.04
CA ASN A 196 -9.58 -23.88 -15.43
C ASN A 196 -9.93 -24.81 -14.27
N GLU A 197 -8.95 -25.38 -13.58
CA GLU A 197 -9.21 -26.20 -12.39
C GLU A 197 -9.93 -25.41 -11.30
N LEU A 198 -9.53 -24.15 -11.03
CA LEU A 198 -10.23 -23.29 -10.07
C LEU A 198 -11.69 -23.06 -10.47
N CYS A 199 -11.94 -22.75 -11.73
CA CYS A 199 -13.27 -22.59 -12.29
C CYS A 199 -14.11 -23.88 -12.18
N ILE A 200 -13.53 -25.04 -12.48
CA ILE A 200 -14.18 -26.34 -12.33
C ILE A 200 -14.55 -26.58 -10.87
N GLN A 201 -13.63 -26.36 -9.95
CA GLN A 201 -13.89 -26.53 -8.51
C GLN A 201 -14.96 -25.57 -7.99
N ALA A 202 -15.09 -24.40 -8.62
CA ALA A 202 -16.07 -23.38 -8.28
C ALA A 202 -17.48 -23.60 -8.86
N GLY A 203 -17.63 -24.50 -9.83
CA GLY A 203 -18.95 -24.92 -10.34
C GLY A 203 -19.09 -24.99 -11.85
N ILE A 204 -18.02 -24.78 -12.63
CA ILE A 204 -18.08 -25.00 -14.08
C ILE A 204 -17.93 -26.48 -14.40
N ASP A 205 -18.81 -26.99 -15.23
CA ASP A 205 -18.70 -28.33 -15.76
C ASP A 205 -18.05 -28.30 -17.15
N ILE A 206 -16.89 -28.95 -17.27
CA ILE A 206 -16.18 -29.14 -18.53
C ILE A 206 -16.23 -30.63 -18.83
N PRO A 207 -16.91 -31.07 -19.92
CA PRO A 207 -17.10 -32.49 -20.20
C PRO A 207 -15.80 -33.30 -20.29
N GLN A 208 -14.71 -32.66 -20.74
CA GLN A 208 -13.39 -33.28 -20.85
C GLN A 208 -12.69 -33.48 -19.49
N TYR A 209 -13.13 -32.77 -18.45
CA TYR A 209 -12.53 -32.79 -17.11
C TYR A 209 -13.64 -32.87 -16.05
N PRO A 210 -14.30 -34.04 -15.93
CA PRO A 210 -15.43 -34.22 -15.02
C PRO A 210 -14.96 -34.12 -13.56
N THR A 211 -15.79 -33.54 -12.71
CA THR A 211 -15.55 -33.51 -11.27
C THR A 211 -16.82 -33.86 -10.51
N ARG A 212 -16.67 -34.50 -9.36
CA ARG A 212 -17.79 -34.96 -8.54
C ARG A 212 -18.49 -33.78 -7.88
N ARG A 213 -19.78 -33.61 -8.16
CA ARG A 213 -20.68 -32.65 -7.51
C ARG A 213 -21.46 -33.33 -6.41
N ARG A 214 -21.34 -32.87 -5.17
CA ARG A 214 -22.10 -33.40 -4.03
C ARG A 214 -23.42 -32.66 -3.88
N VAL A 215 -24.46 -33.40 -3.51
CA VAL A 215 -25.76 -32.85 -3.12
C VAL A 215 -25.85 -32.79 -1.59
N PHE A 216 -25.17 -33.71 -0.90
CA PHE A 216 -25.09 -33.75 0.56
C PHE A 216 -23.69 -33.34 1.06
N PRO A 217 -23.59 -32.62 2.18
CA PRO A 217 -22.30 -32.22 2.73
C PRO A 217 -21.52 -33.42 3.26
N ALA A 218 -20.21 -33.40 3.07
CA ALA A 218 -19.29 -34.28 3.77
C ALA A 218 -18.99 -33.73 5.17
N TYR A 219 -18.84 -34.62 6.15
CA TYR A 219 -18.63 -34.27 7.56
C TYR A 219 -17.21 -34.58 7.99
N ASN A 220 -16.67 -33.83 8.95
CA ASN A 220 -15.36 -34.12 9.52
C ASN A 220 -15.51 -34.60 10.97
N LEU A 221 -15.33 -35.91 11.17
CA LEU A 221 -15.30 -36.53 12.50
C LEU A 221 -13.87 -36.86 12.86
N ALA A 222 -13.34 -36.22 13.90
CA ALA A 222 -12.01 -36.48 14.44
C ALA A 222 -10.87 -36.40 13.39
N GLY A 223 -10.97 -35.51 12.40
CA GLY A 223 -9.98 -35.35 11.34
C GLY A 223 -10.13 -36.31 10.15
N LYS A 224 -11.12 -37.23 10.18
CA LYS A 224 -11.50 -38.06 9.05
C LYS A 224 -12.73 -37.46 8.37
N VAL A 225 -12.65 -37.28 7.06
CA VAL A 225 -13.80 -36.85 6.27
C VAL A 225 -14.67 -38.08 6.00
N ILE A 226 -15.92 -38.03 6.45
CA ILE A 226 -16.94 -39.05 6.23
C ILE A 226 -17.90 -38.52 5.17
N ASP A 227 -17.98 -39.27 4.09
CA ASP A 227 -18.86 -39.02 2.96
C ASP A 227 -20.00 -40.04 3.05
N PHE A 228 -21.18 -39.61 3.51
CA PHE A 228 -22.32 -40.51 3.70
C PHE A 228 -22.87 -41.03 2.35
N GLU A 229 -22.69 -40.30 1.25
CA GLU A 229 -23.04 -40.77 -0.10
C GLU A 229 -22.16 -41.97 -0.52
N LYS A 230 -20.90 -42.04 -0.07
CA LYS A 230 -20.03 -43.21 -0.31
C LYS A 230 -20.41 -44.42 0.54
N ARG A 231 -21.01 -44.19 1.71
CA ARG A 231 -21.34 -45.25 2.69
C ARG A 231 -22.72 -45.87 2.43
N PHE A 232 -23.60 -45.12 1.76
CA PHE A 232 -24.91 -45.56 1.29
C PHE A 232 -25.09 -45.10 -0.16
N PRO A 233 -24.52 -45.83 -1.14
CA PRO A 233 -24.70 -45.51 -2.54
C PRO A 233 -26.19 -45.54 -2.88
N LYS A 234 -26.74 -44.45 -3.42
CA LYS A 234 -27.95 -44.58 -4.25
C LYS A 234 -27.53 -45.30 -5.52
N GLU A 235 -28.42 -46.08 -6.12
CA GLU A 235 -28.23 -46.71 -7.42
C GLU A 235 -28.07 -45.64 -8.54
N ASP A 236 -26.97 -44.89 -8.52
CA ASP A 236 -26.59 -44.00 -9.61
C ASP A 236 -25.81 -44.83 -10.63
N ARG A 237 -26.55 -45.29 -11.64
CA ARG A 237 -26.08 -46.03 -12.83
C ARG A 237 -25.11 -45.24 -13.73
N SER A 238 -24.38 -44.25 -13.19
CA SER A 238 -23.45 -43.39 -13.95
C SER A 238 -22.00 -43.44 -13.45
N SER A 239 -21.72 -44.07 -12.30
CA SER A 239 -20.37 -44.16 -11.73
C SER A 239 -19.59 -45.41 -12.17
N GLU A 240 -20.28 -46.45 -12.64
CA GLU A 240 -19.68 -47.62 -13.29
C GLU A 240 -19.41 -47.29 -14.77
N GLY A 241 -18.28 -46.63 -15.05
CA GLY A 241 -17.81 -46.42 -16.43
C GLY A 241 -17.03 -45.14 -16.70
N ILE A 242 -16.87 -44.23 -15.72
CA ILE A 242 -16.05 -43.04 -15.93
C ILE A 242 -14.58 -43.39 -15.66
N GLU A 243 -13.83 -43.71 -16.72
CA GLU A 243 -12.38 -43.84 -16.63
C GLU A 243 -11.77 -42.54 -16.11
N THR A 244 -11.16 -42.57 -14.92
CA THR A 244 -10.55 -41.39 -14.27
C THR A 244 -9.21 -40.99 -14.90
N PHE A 245 -8.85 -41.61 -16.03
CA PHE A 245 -7.59 -41.45 -16.77
C PHE A 245 -7.87 -41.69 -18.26
N GLY A 246 -7.05 -41.12 -19.16
CA GLY A 246 -7.11 -41.47 -20.59
C GLY A 246 -7.99 -40.60 -21.50
N PHE A 247 -8.50 -39.46 -21.02
CA PHE A 247 -9.34 -38.53 -21.81
C PHE A 247 -8.68 -37.93 -23.07
N TRP A 248 -7.39 -38.21 -23.31
CA TRP A 248 -6.61 -37.76 -24.47
C TRP A 248 -6.90 -38.53 -25.77
N GLY A 249 -7.59 -39.67 -25.70
CA GLY A 249 -7.71 -40.62 -26.82
C GLY A 249 -8.57 -40.17 -28.01
N ASN A 250 -9.52 -39.22 -27.82
CA ASN A 250 -10.52 -38.87 -28.84
C ASN A 250 -10.46 -37.39 -29.25
N ARG A 251 -9.36 -36.97 -29.88
CA ARG A 251 -9.29 -35.67 -30.58
C ARG A 251 -9.36 -35.87 -32.09
N LYS A 252 -10.55 -35.63 -32.68
CA LYS A 252 -10.67 -35.35 -34.12
C LYS A 252 -10.00 -34.01 -34.40
N LYS A 253 -8.99 -34.00 -35.27
CA LYS A 253 -8.43 -32.77 -35.86
C LYS A 253 -9.46 -32.21 -36.85
N SER A 254 -10.08 -31.08 -36.54
CA SER A 254 -10.69 -30.24 -37.56
C SER A 254 -9.62 -29.27 -38.06
N SER A 255 -9.18 -29.48 -39.29
CA SER A 255 -8.30 -28.58 -40.03
C SER A 255 -9.13 -27.44 -40.60
N GLU A 256 -9.07 -26.23 -40.05
CA GLU A 256 -9.55 -25.04 -40.76
C GLU A 256 -8.58 -23.86 -40.61
N GLU A 257 -7.79 -23.72 -41.68
CA GLU A 257 -7.42 -22.50 -42.41
C GLU A 257 -7.39 -21.16 -41.65
N ASN A 258 -6.17 -20.74 -41.30
CA ASN A 258 -5.84 -19.32 -41.09
C ASN A 258 -6.01 -18.55 -42.42
N LYS A 259 -7.19 -17.98 -42.67
CA LYS A 259 -7.29 -16.83 -43.57
C LYS A 259 -6.69 -15.63 -42.86
N SER A 260 -5.54 -15.18 -43.36
CA SER A 260 -4.88 -13.94 -42.95
C SER A 260 -5.77 -12.76 -43.32
N ILE A 261 -6.59 -12.31 -42.37
CA ILE A 261 -7.22 -10.99 -42.45
C ILE A 261 -6.16 -10.00 -42.03
N ASP A 262 -5.79 -9.10 -42.94
CA ASP A 262 -4.96 -7.94 -42.65
C ASP A 262 -5.71 -7.09 -41.62
N VAL A 263 -5.17 -7.00 -40.40
CA VAL A 263 -5.87 -6.38 -39.29
C VAL A 263 -5.64 -4.87 -39.41
N ASN A 264 -6.71 -4.13 -39.73
CA ASN A 264 -6.68 -2.67 -39.69
C ASN A 264 -6.28 -2.19 -38.27
N ALA A 265 -5.49 -1.12 -38.18
CA ALA A 265 -5.02 -0.55 -36.91
C ALA A 265 -6.17 -0.23 -35.93
N ASP A 266 -7.32 0.23 -36.45
CA ASP A 266 -8.51 0.52 -35.66
C ASP A 266 -9.14 -0.74 -35.04
N GLU A 267 -9.06 -1.88 -35.74
CA GLU A 267 -9.50 -3.16 -35.19
C GLU A 267 -8.56 -3.68 -34.12
N ALA A 268 -7.24 -3.49 -34.29
CA ALA A 268 -6.24 -3.91 -33.32
C ALA A 268 -6.40 -3.15 -31.99
N GLN A 269 -6.69 -1.85 -32.04
CA GLN A 269 -6.97 -1.03 -30.86
C GLN A 269 -8.23 -1.50 -30.13
N ALA A 270 -9.33 -1.72 -30.86
CA ALA A 270 -10.58 -2.19 -30.25
C ALA A 270 -10.41 -3.58 -29.59
N VAL A 271 -9.65 -4.48 -30.21
CA VAL A 271 -9.31 -5.79 -29.63
C VAL A 271 -8.43 -5.63 -28.39
N ALA A 272 -7.47 -4.71 -28.40
CA ALA A 272 -6.58 -4.46 -27.26
C ALA A 272 -7.33 -3.88 -26.05
N VAL A 273 -8.29 -2.98 -26.26
CA VAL A 273 -9.17 -2.45 -25.20
C VAL A 273 -9.97 -3.58 -24.54
N ARG A 274 -10.62 -4.43 -25.35
CA ARG A 274 -11.32 -5.62 -24.82
C ARG A 274 -10.37 -6.57 -24.10
N GLY A 275 -9.16 -6.76 -24.64
CA GLY A 275 -8.09 -7.54 -24.00
C GLY A 275 -7.70 -7.03 -22.61
N MET A 276 -7.59 -5.71 -22.44
CA MET A 276 -7.29 -5.08 -21.14
C MET A 276 -8.43 -5.27 -20.13
N GLU A 277 -9.68 -5.07 -20.57
CA GLU A 277 -10.84 -5.30 -19.70
C GLU A 277 -10.95 -6.76 -19.26
N THR A 278 -10.79 -7.70 -20.18
CA THR A 278 -10.85 -9.15 -19.90
C THR A 278 -9.71 -9.61 -18.99
N TRP A 279 -8.50 -9.04 -19.15
CA TRP A 279 -7.39 -9.26 -18.21
C TRP A 279 -7.75 -8.84 -16.78
N GLY A 280 -8.35 -7.66 -16.60
CA GLY A 280 -8.82 -7.17 -15.31
C GLY A 280 -9.97 -8.00 -14.72
N LYS A 281 -10.97 -8.33 -15.53
CA LYS A 281 -12.11 -9.19 -15.14
C LYS A 281 -11.65 -10.57 -14.70
N MET A 282 -10.75 -11.21 -15.46
CA MET A 282 -10.21 -12.53 -15.12
C MET A 282 -9.46 -12.49 -13.78
N ARG A 283 -8.53 -11.54 -13.60
CA ARG A 283 -7.73 -11.45 -12.35
C ARG A 283 -8.58 -11.13 -11.12
N SER A 284 -9.52 -10.20 -11.25
CA SER A 284 -10.44 -9.85 -10.15
C SER A 284 -11.39 -10.99 -9.79
N GLY A 285 -11.90 -11.72 -10.77
CA GLY A 285 -12.72 -12.92 -10.55
C GLY A 285 -11.92 -14.06 -9.90
N ILE A 286 -10.69 -14.31 -10.33
CA ILE A 286 -9.79 -15.28 -9.66
C ILE A 286 -9.59 -14.90 -8.19
N SER A 287 -9.33 -13.62 -7.91
CA SER A 287 -9.18 -13.11 -6.53
C SER A 287 -10.43 -13.41 -5.69
N LYS A 288 -11.63 -13.18 -6.22
CA LYS A 288 -12.91 -13.51 -5.54
C LYS A 288 -13.07 -15.01 -5.28
N LEU A 289 -12.75 -15.86 -6.25
CA LEU A 289 -12.83 -17.32 -6.08
C LEU A 289 -11.86 -17.81 -4.99
N MET A 290 -10.62 -17.29 -4.98
CA MET A 290 -9.59 -17.67 -4.02
C MET A 290 -9.92 -17.30 -2.56
N GLN A 291 -10.89 -16.40 -2.31
CA GLN A 291 -11.38 -16.10 -0.97
C GLN A 291 -12.08 -17.30 -0.30
N LYS A 292 -12.62 -18.24 -1.10
CA LYS A 292 -13.33 -19.43 -0.60
C LYS A 292 -12.69 -20.73 -1.04
N TYR A 293 -12.17 -20.78 -2.27
CA TYR A 293 -11.51 -21.96 -2.83
C TYR A 293 -10.01 -21.89 -2.60
N ALA A 294 -9.50 -22.78 -1.75
CA ALA A 294 -8.09 -22.83 -1.43
C ALA A 294 -7.25 -23.17 -2.66
N VAL A 295 -6.13 -22.45 -2.85
CA VAL A 295 -5.11 -22.75 -3.85
C VAL A 295 -3.74 -22.71 -3.19
N GLN A 296 -2.92 -23.70 -3.49
CA GLN A 296 -1.60 -23.91 -2.91
C GLN A 296 -0.52 -23.68 -3.96
N THR A 297 0.57 -23.04 -3.57
CA THR A 297 1.77 -22.83 -4.40
C THR A 297 2.99 -23.38 -3.70
N CYS A 298 3.97 -23.89 -4.44
CA CYS A 298 5.26 -24.18 -3.84
C CYS A 298 6.01 -22.87 -3.58
N GLY A 299 6.54 -22.70 -2.36
CA GLY A 299 7.30 -21.50 -2.01
C GLY A 299 8.63 -21.30 -2.76
N TYR A 300 9.04 -22.19 -3.66
CA TYR A 300 10.36 -22.11 -4.34
C TYR A 300 10.32 -22.41 -5.84
N CYS A 301 9.33 -23.17 -6.31
CA CYS A 301 9.18 -23.47 -7.73
C CYS A 301 7.81 -22.99 -8.23
N PRO A 302 7.59 -22.94 -9.55
CA PRO A 302 6.33 -22.47 -10.13
C PRO A 302 5.12 -23.40 -9.93
N GLU A 303 5.28 -24.54 -9.26
CA GLU A 303 4.20 -25.53 -9.10
C GLU A 303 3.02 -24.96 -8.28
N VAL A 304 1.80 -25.19 -8.77
CA VAL A 304 0.54 -24.79 -8.16
C VAL A 304 -0.40 -25.99 -8.10
N GLN A 305 -1.20 -26.06 -7.04
CA GLN A 305 -2.28 -27.03 -6.90
C GLN A 305 -3.53 -26.31 -6.42
N VAL A 306 -4.59 -26.37 -7.21
CA VAL A 306 -5.93 -25.95 -6.76
C VAL A 306 -6.50 -27.02 -5.83
N GLY A 307 -7.03 -26.58 -4.70
CA GLY A 307 -7.58 -27.43 -3.65
C GLY A 307 -6.95 -27.18 -2.28
N PRO A 308 -7.53 -27.77 -1.22
CA PRO A 308 -7.11 -27.53 0.16
C PRO A 308 -5.74 -28.12 0.50
N LYS A 309 -5.22 -29.02 -0.33
CA LYS A 309 -3.93 -29.70 -0.11
C LYS A 309 -3.13 -29.69 -1.39
N GLY A 310 -1.85 -29.35 -1.27
CA GLY A 310 -0.89 -29.57 -2.34
C GLY A 310 -0.63 -31.05 -2.60
N HIS A 311 -0.25 -31.39 -3.83
CA HIS A 311 0.07 -32.77 -4.20
C HIS A 311 1.34 -33.29 -3.52
N ARG A 312 1.50 -34.63 -3.53
CA ARG A 312 2.65 -35.34 -2.94
C ARG A 312 3.67 -35.79 -3.98
N VAL A 313 3.54 -35.33 -5.23
CA VAL A 313 4.54 -35.57 -6.28
C VAL A 313 5.89 -34.96 -5.88
N ARG A 314 6.93 -35.79 -5.99
CA ARG A 314 8.33 -35.49 -5.65
C ARG A 314 9.12 -34.96 -6.85
N ASN A 315 8.71 -33.83 -7.41
CA ASN A 315 9.29 -33.23 -8.62
C ASN A 315 9.79 -31.79 -8.41
N CYS A 316 9.90 -31.31 -7.16
CA CYS A 316 10.42 -29.99 -6.86
C CYS A 316 11.91 -29.88 -7.24
N GLN A 317 12.21 -29.05 -8.24
CA GLN A 317 13.57 -28.86 -8.76
C GLN A 317 14.33 -27.70 -8.11
N ALA A 318 13.80 -27.11 -7.03
CA ALA A 318 14.47 -26.02 -6.34
C ALA A 318 15.77 -26.50 -5.67
N TYR A 319 16.83 -25.66 -5.70
CA TYR A 319 18.21 -26.02 -5.32
C TYR A 319 18.33 -26.72 -3.96
N LYS A 320 17.56 -26.29 -2.94
CA LYS A 320 17.60 -26.89 -1.58
C LYS A 320 16.62 -28.06 -1.37
N HIS A 321 15.74 -28.33 -2.33
CA HIS A 321 14.62 -29.26 -2.18
C HIS A 321 14.88 -30.63 -2.82
N GLN A 322 15.93 -30.75 -3.63
CA GLN A 322 16.47 -32.05 -4.03
C GLN A 322 16.89 -32.89 -2.80
N MET A 323 17.41 -32.23 -1.75
CA MET A 323 17.77 -32.89 -0.47
C MET A 323 16.56 -33.30 0.38
N ARG A 324 15.34 -32.87 0.01
CA ARG A 324 14.07 -33.31 0.62
C ARG A 324 13.33 -34.28 -0.29
N ASP A 325 14.07 -35.07 -1.07
CA ASP A 325 13.49 -36.05 -1.98
C ASP A 325 12.47 -35.41 -2.94
N GLY A 326 12.79 -34.22 -3.46
CA GLY A 326 11.97 -33.48 -4.41
C GLY A 326 10.62 -33.00 -3.88
N GLN A 327 10.41 -32.95 -2.57
CA GLN A 327 9.13 -32.53 -1.99
C GLN A 327 8.91 -31.01 -2.05
N HIS A 328 7.65 -30.63 -2.33
CA HIS A 328 7.21 -29.24 -2.37
C HIS A 328 7.01 -28.66 -0.97
N ALA A 329 7.32 -27.37 -0.83
CA ALA A 329 7.01 -26.60 0.37
C ALA A 329 5.79 -25.72 0.13
N TRP A 330 4.63 -26.35 0.24
CA TRP A 330 3.31 -25.74 0.03
C TRP A 330 3.05 -24.56 0.95
N GLN A 331 2.43 -23.54 0.39
CA GLN A 331 1.88 -22.37 1.07
C GLN A 331 0.67 -21.86 0.28
N GLU A 332 -0.08 -20.95 0.87
CA GLU A 332 -1.17 -20.25 0.18
C GLU A 332 -0.65 -19.50 -1.05
N ALA A 333 -1.38 -19.62 -2.16
CA ALA A 333 -1.09 -18.99 -3.44
C ALA A 333 -1.68 -17.58 -3.53
N THR A 334 -1.06 -16.69 -4.30
CA THR A 334 -1.66 -15.42 -4.73
C THR A 334 -2.19 -15.53 -6.17
N VAL A 335 -2.92 -14.50 -6.64
CA VAL A 335 -3.35 -14.42 -8.04
C VAL A 335 -2.17 -14.51 -9.01
N ASP A 336 -1.02 -13.95 -8.64
CA ASP A 336 0.21 -14.00 -9.43
C ASP A 336 0.90 -15.37 -9.42
N ASP A 337 0.50 -16.30 -8.54
CA ASP A 337 0.94 -17.69 -8.65
C ASP A 337 0.13 -18.45 -9.71
N LEU A 338 -1.18 -18.18 -9.85
CA LEU A 338 -2.02 -18.80 -10.88
C LEU A 338 -1.81 -18.18 -12.26
N VAL A 339 -1.61 -16.85 -12.30
CA VAL A 339 -1.43 -16.08 -13.53
C VAL A 339 -0.19 -15.19 -13.36
N PRO A 340 1.02 -15.78 -13.42
CA PRO A 340 2.26 -15.05 -13.17
C PRO A 340 2.51 -13.98 -14.24
N PRO A 341 2.65 -12.70 -13.84
CA PRO A 341 2.97 -11.64 -14.79
C PRO A 341 4.40 -11.78 -15.29
N VAL A 342 4.57 -11.81 -16.62
CA VAL A 342 5.88 -11.70 -17.26
C VAL A 342 6.20 -10.22 -17.42
N TYR A 343 7.09 -9.66 -16.62
CA TYR A 343 7.43 -8.24 -16.72
C TYR A 343 8.43 -7.96 -17.85
N VAL A 344 8.14 -6.94 -18.66
CA VAL A 344 8.96 -6.44 -19.76
C VAL A 344 9.23 -4.94 -19.56
N TRP A 345 10.28 -4.40 -20.18
CA TRP A 345 10.55 -2.96 -20.15
C TRP A 345 9.49 -2.20 -20.93
N HIS A 346 8.95 -1.15 -20.32
CA HIS A 346 7.90 -0.33 -20.91
C HIS A 346 8.47 0.62 -21.98
N VAL A 347 7.82 0.67 -23.14
CA VAL A 347 8.19 1.58 -24.25
C VAL A 347 7.20 2.75 -24.30
N GLN A 348 7.61 3.94 -23.85
CA GLN A 348 6.76 5.13 -23.78
C GLN A 348 6.27 5.60 -25.14
N ASP A 349 7.16 5.64 -26.14
CA ASP A 349 6.82 6.00 -27.52
C ASP A 349 7.23 4.90 -28.49
N PRO A 350 6.33 3.93 -28.76
CA PRO A 350 6.58 2.85 -29.72
C PRO A 350 6.77 3.37 -31.16
N LYS A 351 6.23 4.54 -31.50
CA LYS A 351 6.30 5.11 -32.85
C LYS A 351 7.66 5.76 -33.14
N SER A 352 8.40 6.14 -32.09
CA SER A 352 9.75 6.70 -32.23
C SER A 352 10.73 5.78 -32.95
N GLY A 353 10.50 4.45 -32.92
CA GLY A 353 11.40 3.44 -33.45
C GLY A 353 12.76 3.35 -32.75
N LYS A 354 12.96 4.10 -31.65
CA LYS A 354 14.23 4.12 -30.91
C LYS A 354 14.25 2.99 -29.87
N PRO A 355 15.24 2.08 -29.89
CA PRO A 355 15.33 1.03 -28.89
C PRO A 355 15.71 1.59 -27.52
N LEU A 356 15.18 0.99 -26.45
CA LEU A 356 15.60 1.30 -25.07
C LEU A 356 17.09 0.94 -24.89
N VAL A 357 17.88 1.87 -24.37
CA VAL A 357 19.35 1.73 -24.24
C VAL A 357 19.79 1.40 -22.81
N ASN A 358 20.99 0.85 -22.64
CA ASN A 358 21.43 0.38 -21.33
C ASN A 358 21.74 1.52 -20.35
N GLU A 359 22.18 2.66 -20.86
CA GLU A 359 22.58 3.87 -20.13
C GLU A 359 21.37 4.42 -19.34
N LEU A 360 20.21 4.45 -20.00
CA LEU A 360 18.96 4.97 -19.46
C LEU A 360 18.11 3.93 -18.71
N LYS A 361 18.62 2.70 -18.52
CA LYS A 361 17.91 1.61 -17.85
C LYS A 361 17.30 2.00 -16.50
N ARG A 362 17.95 2.89 -15.76
CA ARG A 362 17.48 3.33 -14.43
C ARG A 362 16.23 4.20 -14.47
N TYR A 363 15.89 4.76 -15.62
CA TYR A 363 14.75 5.65 -15.82
C TYR A 363 13.53 4.91 -16.37
N TYR A 364 13.75 3.85 -17.15
CA TYR A 364 12.65 3.07 -17.74
C TYR A 364 11.81 2.34 -16.69
N GLY A 365 10.50 2.30 -16.96
CA GLY A 365 9.53 1.48 -16.24
C GLY A 365 9.43 0.05 -16.78
N MET A 366 8.53 -0.73 -16.19
CA MET A 366 8.20 -2.09 -16.61
C MET A 366 6.69 -2.31 -16.58
N LEU A 367 6.17 -3.16 -17.45
CA LEU A 367 4.78 -3.59 -17.45
C LEU A 367 4.68 -5.11 -17.58
N PRO A 368 3.60 -5.76 -17.12
CA PRO A 368 3.29 -7.12 -17.56
C PRO A 368 3.22 -7.16 -19.08
N ALA A 369 3.82 -8.16 -19.72
CA ALA A 369 3.94 -8.29 -21.17
C ALA A 369 2.59 -8.22 -21.87
N VAL A 370 1.53 -8.75 -21.25
CA VAL A 370 0.16 -8.71 -21.79
C VAL A 370 -0.39 -7.28 -21.80
N VAL A 371 -0.07 -6.51 -20.76
CA VAL A 371 -0.46 -5.09 -20.64
C VAL A 371 0.34 -4.25 -21.61
N GLU A 372 1.66 -4.47 -21.72
CA GLU A 372 2.53 -3.78 -22.70
C GLU A 372 2.06 -4.06 -24.14
N LEU A 373 1.68 -5.30 -24.46
CA LEU A 373 1.18 -5.67 -25.78
C LEU A 373 -0.09 -4.89 -26.15
N PHE A 374 -1.05 -4.79 -25.22
CA PHE A 374 -2.26 -4.02 -25.46
C PHE A 374 -2.00 -2.52 -25.46
N ALA A 375 -1.08 -2.03 -24.63
CA ALA A 375 -0.67 -0.62 -24.60
C ALA A 375 -0.08 -0.17 -25.95
N GLN A 376 0.83 -0.96 -26.51
CA GLN A 376 1.41 -0.69 -27.83
C GLN A 376 0.39 -0.78 -28.98
N ALA A 377 -0.68 -1.54 -28.80
CA ALA A 377 -1.83 -1.58 -29.72
C ALA A 377 -2.81 -0.41 -29.53
N GLY A 378 -2.53 0.52 -28.62
CA GLY A 378 -3.33 1.73 -28.41
C GLY A 378 -4.39 1.61 -27.31
N ALA A 379 -4.37 0.56 -26.48
CA ALA A 379 -5.22 0.49 -25.30
C ALA A 379 -4.67 1.34 -24.16
N LYS A 380 -5.56 2.03 -23.42
CA LYS A 380 -5.16 2.80 -22.24
C LYS A 380 -4.76 1.86 -21.10
N VAL A 381 -3.63 2.13 -20.47
CA VAL A 381 -3.17 1.39 -19.28
C VAL A 381 -3.90 1.88 -18.03
N SER A 382 -4.31 0.95 -17.16
CA SER A 382 -4.93 1.26 -15.85
C SER A 382 -3.97 2.04 -14.94
N CYS A 383 -4.49 2.91 -14.07
CA CYS A 383 -3.68 3.62 -13.07
C CYS A 383 -2.92 2.69 -12.11
N ASP A 384 -3.38 1.45 -11.95
CA ASP A 384 -2.71 0.45 -11.10
C ASP A 384 -1.26 0.19 -11.54
N TYR A 385 -0.92 0.50 -12.79
CA TYR A 385 0.41 0.33 -13.35
C TYR A 385 1.22 1.63 -13.48
N THR A 386 0.67 2.81 -13.13
CA THR A 386 1.35 4.11 -13.31
C THR A 386 2.71 4.15 -12.62
N GLY A 387 2.80 3.66 -11.37
CA GLY A 387 4.08 3.60 -10.64
C GLY A 387 5.10 2.62 -11.24
N LEU A 388 4.65 1.64 -12.02
CA LEU A 388 5.51 0.69 -12.72
C LEU A 388 5.99 1.22 -14.08
N MET A 389 5.16 2.00 -14.79
CA MET A 389 5.52 2.63 -16.07
C MET A 389 6.57 3.73 -15.93
N ARG A 390 6.66 4.35 -14.74
CA ARG A 390 7.56 5.49 -14.47
C ARG A 390 7.37 6.64 -15.44
N GLU A 391 6.12 6.93 -15.78
CA GLU A 391 5.76 8.12 -16.56
C GLU A 391 6.08 9.43 -15.81
N ASP A 392 6.25 9.36 -14.49
CA ASP A 392 6.68 10.47 -13.63
C ASP A 392 8.20 10.72 -13.67
N VAL A 393 8.97 9.85 -14.35
CA VAL A 393 10.42 9.97 -14.46
C VAL A 393 10.79 10.52 -15.84
N ALA A 394 11.24 11.77 -15.89
CA ALA A 394 11.77 12.36 -17.12
C ALA A 394 13.03 11.62 -17.58
N LEU A 395 13.08 11.26 -18.86
CA LEU A 395 14.27 10.69 -19.50
C LEU A 395 15.25 11.83 -19.79
N PRO A 396 16.48 11.81 -19.23
CA PRO A 396 17.49 12.79 -19.58
C PRO A 396 17.76 12.75 -21.08
N GLU A 397 17.75 13.92 -21.72
CA GLU A 397 18.24 14.03 -23.09
C GLU A 397 19.76 13.80 -23.10
N LEU A 398 20.31 13.29 -24.21
CA LEU A 398 21.72 12.87 -24.34
C LEU A 398 22.74 13.99 -24.00
N ASP A 399 22.28 15.24 -23.95
CA ASP A 399 23.10 16.42 -23.69
C ASP A 399 23.26 16.74 -22.19
N GLU A 400 22.35 16.24 -21.34
CA GLU A 400 22.37 16.45 -19.89
C GLU A 400 23.28 15.46 -19.14
N GLU A 401 23.55 14.28 -19.72
CA GLU A 401 24.41 13.25 -19.10
C GLU A 401 25.89 13.67 -18.97
N LYS A 402 26.38 14.59 -19.82
CA LYS A 402 27.78 15.06 -19.75
C LYS A 402 28.12 15.80 -18.45
N TRP A 403 27.12 16.31 -17.74
CA TRP A 403 27.33 17.10 -16.52
C TRP A 403 27.36 16.25 -15.23
N VAL A 404 26.81 15.03 -15.25
CA VAL A 404 26.65 14.18 -14.06
C VAL A 404 27.87 13.28 -13.80
N VAL A 405 28.65 12.94 -14.85
CA VAL A 405 29.75 11.97 -14.75
C VAL A 405 31.03 12.54 -14.10
N ASN A 406 31.21 13.87 -14.06
CA ASN A 406 32.47 14.50 -13.63
C ASN A 406 32.72 14.54 -12.10
N ARG A 407 31.79 14.14 -11.24
CA ARG A 407 32.02 14.09 -9.78
C ARG A 407 32.65 12.79 -9.26
N SER A 408 32.83 11.78 -10.11
CA SER A 408 33.32 10.45 -9.70
C SER A 408 34.84 10.23 -9.82
N ARG A 409 35.60 11.22 -10.31
CA ARG A 409 37.06 11.10 -10.55
C ARG A 409 37.97 11.78 -9.52
N GLN A 410 37.45 12.41 -8.46
CA GLN A 410 38.26 13.10 -7.45
C GLN A 410 38.50 12.32 -6.14
N SER A 411 38.05 11.07 -6.01
CA SER A 411 38.19 10.29 -4.77
C SER A 411 38.98 8.99 -4.94
N THR A 412 40.13 9.03 -5.62
CA THR A 412 41.13 7.95 -5.56
C THR A 412 42.53 8.53 -5.63
N ALA A 413 42.99 9.13 -4.53
CA ALA A 413 44.40 9.31 -4.26
C ALA A 413 44.65 9.22 -2.75
N ARG A 414 45.61 8.36 -2.39
CA ARG A 414 46.21 8.11 -1.06
C ARG A 414 45.46 7.16 -0.11
N SER A 415 45.92 5.90 -0.12
CA SER A 415 46.33 5.21 1.10
C SER A 415 47.25 4.02 0.77
N HIS A 416 48.55 4.28 0.75
CA HIS A 416 49.58 3.28 1.04
C HIS A 416 50.42 3.87 2.17
N LEU A 417 50.36 3.28 3.36
CA LEU A 417 51.49 3.02 4.26
C LEU A 417 51.03 2.52 5.64
N SER A 418 51.41 1.26 5.88
CA SER A 418 51.81 0.57 7.12
C SER A 418 51.41 1.12 8.50
N LEU A 419 50.79 0.22 9.27
CA LEU A 419 50.76 0.19 10.74
C LEU A 419 52.18 0.09 11.33
N ARG A 420 52.48 0.86 12.38
CA ARG A 420 53.27 0.43 13.56
C ARG A 420 53.16 1.43 14.72
N SER A 421 52.71 0.89 15.87
CA SER A 421 53.02 1.17 17.28
C SER A 421 53.89 2.38 17.65
N CYS A 422 53.44 3.22 18.60
CA CYS A 422 54.00 3.33 19.98
C CYS A 422 53.52 4.60 20.72
N CYS A 423 53.05 4.36 21.95
CA CYS A 423 53.24 5.06 23.23
C CYS A 423 53.68 6.54 23.33
N CYS A 424 52.97 7.21 24.25
CA CYS A 424 53.48 8.04 25.36
C CYS A 424 53.81 9.55 25.15
N SER A 425 52.97 10.34 25.83
CA SER A 425 53.31 11.29 26.91
C SER A 425 53.81 12.70 26.60
N SER A 426 53.09 13.67 27.22
CA SER A 426 53.59 14.89 27.90
C SER A 426 54.28 15.96 27.02
N SER A 427 54.14 17.28 27.18
CA SER A 427 53.79 18.13 28.32
C SER A 427 53.65 19.59 27.85
N SER A 428 52.61 20.27 28.34
CA SER A 428 52.59 21.61 29.00
C SER A 428 53.37 22.85 28.51
N LEU A 429 52.65 24.00 28.64
CA LEU A 429 53.04 25.40 28.91
C LEU A 429 53.47 26.26 27.70
N SER A 430 53.20 27.57 27.60
CA SER A 430 52.24 28.51 28.22
C SER A 430 52.42 29.89 27.56
N VAL A 431 51.30 30.56 27.27
CA VAL A 431 50.98 32.00 27.34
C VAL A 431 52.10 33.03 27.12
N ALA A 432 51.95 33.85 26.07
CA ALA A 432 52.07 35.31 26.18
C ALA A 432 51.40 36.04 24.97
N ASP A 433 50.68 37.09 25.35
CA ASP A 433 50.31 38.32 24.65
C ASP A 433 49.06 38.45 23.77
N MET A 434 48.36 39.52 24.15
CA MET A 434 47.06 40.06 23.78
C MET A 434 47.13 40.82 22.46
N ASP A 435 46.04 40.80 21.69
CA ASP A 435 45.31 42.02 21.32
C ASP A 435 43.97 41.67 20.66
N GLY A 436 42.94 42.38 21.10
CA GLY A 436 41.54 42.04 20.85
C GLY A 436 41.05 42.41 19.46
N VAL A 437 40.34 41.48 18.83
CA VAL A 437 39.31 41.77 17.82
C VAL A 437 38.19 40.73 17.96
N ALA A 438 36.96 41.23 17.89
CA ALA A 438 35.70 40.51 18.08
C ALA A 438 35.62 39.12 17.43
N VAL A 439 35.19 38.13 18.21
CA VAL A 439 34.73 36.82 17.72
C VAL A 439 33.21 36.87 17.57
N PRO A 440 32.64 36.72 16.36
CA PRO A 440 31.25 36.32 16.20
C PRO A 440 31.11 34.86 16.62
N SER A 441 30.20 34.59 17.54
CA SER A 441 29.78 33.26 17.93
C SER A 441 29.47 32.38 16.71
N LEU A 442 30.31 31.38 16.48
CA LEU A 442 30.09 30.27 15.55
C LEU A 442 28.99 29.35 16.11
N TYR A 443 27.73 29.73 15.89
CA TYR A 443 26.67 28.76 15.66
C TYR A 443 26.37 28.81 14.16
N PRO A 444 26.47 27.69 13.43
CA PRO A 444 25.92 27.65 12.08
C PRO A 444 24.39 27.84 12.18
N LEU A 445 23.96 29.08 12.01
CA LEU A 445 22.63 29.47 11.54
C LEU A 445 22.45 28.82 10.17
N ASN A 446 22.11 27.53 10.13
CA ASN A 446 21.58 26.83 8.97
C ASN A 446 21.36 25.36 9.34
N ARG A 447 20.17 25.04 9.88
CA ARG A 447 19.56 23.71 9.75
C ARG A 447 18.08 23.65 10.16
N CYS A 448 17.29 24.67 9.82
CA CYS A 448 15.87 24.38 9.51
C CYS A 448 15.85 23.77 8.11
N LYS A 449 15.98 22.44 8.04
CA LYS A 449 15.67 21.72 6.80
C LYS A 449 14.16 21.74 6.64
N THR A 450 13.65 22.70 5.89
CA THR A 450 12.35 22.53 5.23
C THR A 450 12.51 21.32 4.31
N ILE A 451 11.88 20.19 4.66
CA ILE A 451 11.81 19.06 3.74
C ILE A 451 10.78 19.46 2.69
N HIS A 452 11.25 20.01 1.58
CA HIS A 452 10.41 20.28 0.42
C HIS A 452 9.94 18.95 -0.16
N LEU A 453 8.65 18.65 0.01
CA LEU A 453 7.94 17.65 -0.77
C LEU A 453 7.36 18.30 -2.03
N VAL A 454 8.18 18.92 -2.88
CA VAL A 454 7.73 19.35 -4.22
C VAL A 454 8.89 19.31 -5.22
N GLY A 455 8.76 18.49 -6.26
CA GLY A 455 9.51 18.67 -7.49
C GLY A 455 8.83 19.74 -8.35
N ILE A 456 9.56 20.76 -8.78
CA ILE A 456 9.06 21.84 -9.65
C ILE A 456 9.84 21.83 -10.98
N SER A 457 9.11 21.90 -12.10
CA SER A 457 9.30 22.86 -13.22
C SER A 457 8.11 22.70 -14.19
N LEU A 458 7.12 23.60 -14.30
CA LEU A 458 7.01 25.00 -14.79
C LEU A 458 6.55 25.10 -16.26
N VAL A 459 5.29 25.53 -16.46
CA VAL A 459 4.91 26.63 -17.38
C VAL A 459 3.70 27.37 -16.76
N PHE A 460 3.82 28.69 -16.58
CA PHE A 460 2.76 29.62 -16.15
C PHE A 460 1.86 30.02 -17.34
N HIS A 461 0.54 30.08 -17.17
CA HIS A 461 -0.21 31.34 -17.07
C HIS A 461 -1.74 31.16 -16.87
N PHE A 462 -2.31 32.05 -16.04
CA PHE A 462 -3.69 32.57 -16.00
C PHE A 462 -4.84 31.82 -15.24
N MET A 463 -5.13 32.40 -14.05
CA MET A 463 -6.44 32.82 -13.51
C MET A 463 -7.33 31.91 -12.62
N TYR A 464 -7.41 32.35 -11.36
CA TYR A 464 -8.53 32.36 -10.38
C TYR A 464 -9.08 31.05 -9.76
N ASP A 465 -8.52 30.75 -8.58
CA ASP A 465 -9.13 30.75 -7.22
C ASP A 465 -10.28 29.78 -6.78
N VAL A 466 -9.96 29.08 -5.66
CA VAL A 466 -10.74 28.36 -4.61
C VAL A 466 -11.67 27.19 -5.04
N ARG A 467 -11.39 25.91 -4.73
CA ARG A 467 -11.30 25.26 -3.38
C ARG A 467 -10.31 24.09 -3.36
N ARG A 468 -9.56 23.96 -2.26
CA ARG A 468 -8.32 23.15 -2.14
C ARG A 468 -8.59 21.70 -1.68
N GLY A 469 -7.89 20.73 -2.29
CA GLY A 469 -7.51 19.51 -1.59
C GLY A 469 -6.70 19.88 -0.34
N PHE A 470 -6.95 19.21 0.79
CA PHE A 470 -6.32 19.56 2.06
C PHE A 470 -4.80 19.27 2.00
N GLU A 471 -4.02 20.32 1.77
CA GLU A 471 -2.59 20.38 2.08
C GLU A 471 -2.47 21.11 3.42
N ALA A 472 -1.97 20.40 4.43
CA ALA A 472 -1.69 20.97 5.75
C ALA A 472 -0.19 20.87 6.04
N VAL A 473 0.43 21.99 6.40
CA VAL A 473 1.81 22.02 6.88
C VAL A 473 1.77 21.83 8.39
N ILE A 474 2.54 20.87 8.90
CA ILE A 474 2.66 20.66 10.33
C ILE A 474 4.10 20.89 10.79
N HIS A 475 4.25 21.58 11.92
CA HIS A 475 5.53 21.88 12.54
C HIS A 475 5.65 21.10 13.84
N LEU A 476 6.40 19.99 13.81
CA LEU A 476 6.62 19.15 14.97
C LEU A 476 7.76 19.72 15.82
N VAL A 477 7.49 19.97 17.09
CA VAL A 477 8.42 20.53 18.06
C VAL A 477 8.51 19.59 19.26
N ARG A 478 9.73 19.17 19.63
CA ARG A 478 9.96 18.53 20.94
C ARG A 478 10.06 19.62 22.01
N HIS A 479 9.46 19.39 23.18
CA HIS A 479 9.61 20.30 24.32
C HIS A 479 11.07 20.63 24.67
N ALA A 480 11.26 21.80 25.28
CA ALA A 480 12.54 22.26 25.81
C ALA A 480 13.10 21.33 26.90
N GLN A 481 14.38 21.47 27.24
CA GLN A 481 14.97 20.66 28.31
C GLN A 481 14.22 20.87 29.64
N GLY A 482 13.52 19.83 30.10
CA GLY A 482 12.88 19.80 31.42
C GLY A 482 13.80 19.24 32.49
N LEU A 483 13.51 19.49 33.77
CA LEU A 483 14.34 19.01 34.89
C LEU A 483 14.60 17.49 34.81
N HIS A 484 13.56 16.71 34.48
CA HIS A 484 13.67 15.26 34.29
C HIS A 484 14.68 14.84 33.20
N ASN A 485 14.96 15.67 32.18
CA ASN A 485 15.93 15.32 31.13
C ASN A 485 17.37 15.35 31.65
N VAL A 486 17.70 16.25 32.59
CA VAL A 486 19.08 16.46 33.08
C VAL A 486 19.66 15.16 33.66
N ASP A 487 18.85 14.43 34.42
CA ASP A 487 19.26 13.20 35.07
C ASP A 487 18.76 11.96 34.34
N GLY A 488 17.57 12.01 33.74
CA GLY A 488 17.01 10.90 32.98
C GLY A 488 17.76 10.56 31.69
N ASP A 489 18.36 11.54 31.01
CA ASP A 489 19.17 11.28 29.81
C ASP A 489 20.50 10.61 30.16
N LYS A 490 21.01 10.80 31.40
CA LYS A 490 22.21 10.14 31.92
C LYS A 490 21.89 8.76 32.49
N ASN A 491 20.79 8.67 33.24
CA ASN A 491 20.33 7.47 33.91
C ASN A 491 18.81 7.33 33.76
N TYR A 492 18.38 6.42 32.88
CA TYR A 492 16.97 6.19 32.59
C TYR A 492 16.13 5.87 33.84
N LYS A 493 16.71 5.27 34.89
CA LYS A 493 16.00 4.98 36.15
C LYS A 493 15.61 6.25 36.92
N ALA A 494 16.26 7.39 36.66
CA ALA A 494 15.94 8.65 37.31
C ALA A 494 14.50 9.09 37.01
N TYR A 495 13.90 8.68 35.88
CA TYR A 495 12.50 8.96 35.55
C TYR A 495 11.49 8.33 36.51
N LEU A 496 11.90 7.41 37.39
CA LEU A 496 11.05 6.85 38.45
C LEU A 496 10.96 7.78 39.67
N SER A 497 11.79 8.82 39.77
CA SER A 497 11.77 9.73 40.91
C SER A 497 10.46 10.55 40.94
N PRO A 498 9.75 10.57 42.08
CA PRO A 498 8.60 11.45 42.29
C PRO A 498 8.94 12.94 42.16
N GLU A 499 10.21 13.32 42.37
CA GLU A 499 10.69 14.70 42.27
C GLU A 499 10.51 15.29 40.86
N TYR A 500 10.45 14.44 39.84
CA TYR A 500 10.25 14.86 38.45
C TYR A 500 8.77 14.83 38.03
N PHE A 501 7.83 14.69 38.96
CA PHE A 501 6.40 14.77 38.66
C PHE A 501 6.07 16.03 37.87
N ASP A 502 5.54 15.83 36.65
CA ASP A 502 5.23 16.88 35.68
C ASP A 502 6.29 18.00 35.62
N ALA A 503 7.55 17.58 35.49
CA ALA A 503 8.70 18.45 35.65
C ALA A 503 8.66 19.70 34.75
N PRO A 504 8.93 20.91 35.29
CA PRO A 504 9.03 22.14 34.51
C PRO A 504 10.29 22.20 33.64
N VAL A 505 10.32 23.20 32.76
CA VAL A 505 11.47 23.56 31.92
C VAL A 505 12.61 24.14 32.78
N THR A 506 13.85 23.77 32.46
CA THR A 506 15.08 24.28 33.10
C THR A 506 15.49 25.65 32.59
N GLN A 507 16.47 26.30 33.22
CA GLN A 507 17.03 27.56 32.70
C GLN A 507 17.63 27.42 31.29
N LEU A 508 18.32 26.29 31.02
CA LEU A 508 18.80 25.98 29.67
C LEU A 508 17.64 25.76 28.70
N GLY A 509 16.57 25.11 29.15
CA GLY A 509 15.36 24.93 28.35
C GLY A 509 14.68 26.26 28.00
N TRP A 510 14.64 27.23 28.90
CA TRP A 510 14.13 28.57 28.58
C TRP A 510 15.00 29.30 27.56
N LEU A 511 16.32 29.15 27.61
CA LEU A 511 17.20 29.68 26.56
C LEU A 511 16.91 29.01 25.20
N GLN A 512 16.61 27.71 25.18
CA GLN A 512 16.19 27.01 23.97
C GLN A 512 14.85 27.54 23.43
N ILE A 513 13.89 27.82 24.32
CA ILE A 513 12.60 28.43 23.98
C ILE A 513 12.80 29.82 23.34
N GLU A 514 13.60 30.69 23.96
CA GLU A 514 13.87 32.03 23.43
C GLU A 514 14.54 31.99 22.06
N ASN A 515 15.48 31.06 21.85
CA ASN A 515 16.13 30.88 20.57
C ASN A 515 15.15 30.41 19.49
N LEU A 516 14.25 29.47 19.84
CA LEU A 516 13.22 29.02 18.90
C LEU A 516 12.17 30.10 18.64
N HIS A 517 11.75 30.86 19.66
CA HIS A 517 10.86 32.02 19.53
C HIS A 517 11.44 33.03 18.53
N LYS A 518 12.69 33.47 18.73
CA LYS A 518 13.39 34.36 17.79
C LYS A 518 13.43 33.77 16.39
N HIS A 519 13.68 32.47 16.26
CA HIS A 519 13.72 31.81 14.96
C HIS A 519 12.36 31.81 14.24
N VAL A 520 11.26 31.47 14.93
CA VAL A 520 9.93 31.42 14.30
C VAL A 520 9.42 32.83 13.93
N HIS A 521 9.80 33.85 14.69
CA HIS A 521 9.50 35.25 14.34
C HIS A 521 10.35 35.73 13.14
N ASN A 522 11.67 35.53 13.18
CA ASN A 522 12.58 35.99 12.13
C ASN A 522 12.34 35.28 10.79
N SER A 523 11.93 34.01 10.83
CA SER A 523 11.57 33.25 9.61
C SER A 523 10.18 33.57 9.07
N GLY A 524 9.39 34.38 9.79
CA GLY A 524 7.99 34.67 9.46
C GLY A 524 7.04 33.49 9.69
N LEU A 525 7.52 32.35 10.22
CA LEU A 525 6.70 31.17 10.50
C LEU A 525 5.59 31.47 11.51
N PHE A 526 5.90 32.26 12.55
CA PHE A 526 4.93 32.64 13.58
C PHE A 526 3.64 33.23 13.00
N LYS A 527 3.75 34.03 11.94
CA LYS A 527 2.60 34.71 11.31
C LYS A 527 1.73 33.79 10.46
N ARG A 528 2.23 32.61 10.10
CA ARG A 528 1.51 31.64 9.24
C ARG A 528 0.78 30.57 10.04
N ILE A 529 1.18 30.32 11.27
CA ILE A 529 0.59 29.28 12.12
C ILE A 529 -0.85 29.67 12.47
N ASP A 530 -1.78 28.81 12.09
CA ASP A 530 -3.22 28.96 12.36
C ASP A 530 -3.61 28.40 13.75
N LEU A 531 -2.86 27.40 14.23
CA LEU A 531 -3.15 26.68 15.47
C LEU A 531 -1.87 26.08 16.07
N VAL A 532 -1.73 26.18 17.39
CA VAL A 532 -0.71 25.46 18.17
C VAL A 532 -1.39 24.39 19.02
N ILE A 533 -0.91 23.15 18.90
CA ILE A 533 -1.37 22.00 19.64
C ILE A 533 -0.25 21.58 20.58
N ALA A 534 -0.52 21.44 21.87
CA ALA A 534 0.46 21.02 22.85
C ALA A 534 -0.01 19.77 23.61
N SER A 535 0.93 18.93 24.02
CA SER A 535 0.64 17.96 25.08
C SER A 535 0.29 18.70 26.39
N PRO A 536 -0.66 18.19 27.20
CA PRO A 536 -1.06 18.79 28.48
C PRO A 536 -0.06 18.48 29.61
N LEU A 537 1.24 18.47 29.32
CA LEU A 537 2.30 18.36 30.34
C LEU A 537 2.96 19.73 30.50
N LEU A 538 3.38 20.09 31.71
CA LEU A 538 3.83 21.43 32.05
C LEU A 538 4.95 21.90 31.13
N ARG A 539 5.94 21.04 30.89
CA ARG A 539 7.06 21.32 29.99
C ARG A 539 6.66 21.61 28.54
N THR A 540 5.64 20.94 28.02
CA THR A 540 5.15 21.16 26.64
C THR A 540 4.32 22.43 26.56
N LEU A 541 3.53 22.74 27.59
CA LEU A 541 2.78 23.99 27.68
C LEU A 541 3.70 25.21 27.82
N GLN A 542 4.69 25.16 28.72
CA GLN A 542 5.72 26.19 28.86
C GLN A 542 6.49 26.40 27.55
N THR A 543 6.82 25.32 26.83
CA THR A 543 7.47 25.42 25.52
C THR A 543 6.53 26.05 24.48
N ALA A 544 5.28 25.62 24.40
CA ALA A 544 4.33 26.12 23.41
C ALA A 544 4.03 27.61 23.61
N VAL A 545 3.72 28.01 24.84
CA VAL A 545 3.43 29.40 25.18
C VAL A 545 4.69 30.26 25.09
N GLY A 546 5.84 29.75 25.53
CA GLY A 546 7.10 30.49 25.42
C GLY A 546 7.56 30.73 23.98
N VAL A 547 7.30 29.79 23.06
CA VAL A 547 7.69 29.91 21.65
C VAL A 547 6.65 30.68 20.82
N PHE A 548 5.37 30.41 21.04
CA PHE A 548 4.28 30.91 20.20
C PHE A 548 3.35 31.92 20.90
N GLY A 549 3.67 32.35 22.13
CA GLY A 549 2.93 33.39 22.84
C GLY A 549 3.22 34.81 22.35
N GLY A 550 2.38 35.75 22.79
CA GLY A 550 2.39 37.17 22.39
C GLY A 550 3.49 38.04 22.98
N GLY A 551 4.54 37.44 23.55
CA GLY A 551 5.59 38.14 24.29
C GLY A 551 5.14 38.59 25.69
N ASP A 552 5.77 39.65 26.19
CA ASP A 552 5.54 40.16 27.54
C ASP A 552 4.09 40.63 27.74
N TYR A 553 3.49 40.22 28.86
CA TYR A 553 2.16 40.67 29.25
C TYR A 553 2.22 42.11 29.78
N VAL A 554 1.43 43.00 29.15
CA VAL A 554 1.17 44.35 29.67
C VAL A 554 -0.20 44.32 30.31
N ASP A 555 -0.29 44.74 31.57
CA ASP A 555 -1.54 44.72 32.34
C ASP A 555 -2.59 45.62 31.68
N ARG A 556 -3.55 44.98 31.00
CA ARG A 556 -4.73 45.62 30.39
C ARG A 556 -5.93 44.86 30.91
N MET A 557 -6.91 45.58 31.47
CA MET A 557 -8.03 45.03 32.25
C MET A 557 -8.89 43.96 31.53
N ASP A 558 -8.74 43.75 30.23
CA ASP A 558 -9.65 42.94 29.41
C ASP A 558 -9.04 41.64 28.83
N ILE A 559 -7.78 41.28 29.12
CA ILE A 559 -7.09 40.15 28.46
C ILE A 559 -6.43 39.22 29.48
N VAL A 560 -6.82 37.95 29.49
CA VAL A 560 -6.20 36.93 30.35
C VAL A 560 -4.85 36.47 29.75
N PRO A 561 -3.76 36.36 30.54
CA PRO A 561 -2.47 35.87 30.06
C PRO A 561 -2.55 34.40 29.62
N LEU A 562 -1.75 34.02 28.62
CA LEU A 562 -1.59 32.60 28.24
C LEU A 562 -0.86 31.80 29.31
N MET A 563 0.08 32.46 30.01
CA MET A 563 0.83 31.91 31.12
C MET A 563 1.06 32.99 32.16
N VAL A 564 0.70 32.72 33.41
CA VAL A 564 0.93 33.65 34.52
C VAL A 564 2.42 33.77 34.87
N ALA A 565 2.78 34.84 35.58
CA ALA A 565 4.14 35.04 36.06
C ALA A 565 4.56 33.87 36.98
N ASN A 566 5.83 33.46 36.85
CA ASN A 566 6.44 32.38 37.63
C ASN A 566 5.74 31.01 37.51
N ALA A 567 5.01 30.75 36.42
CA ALA A 567 4.37 29.45 36.19
C ALA A 567 5.41 28.32 36.19
N GLY A 568 5.22 27.35 37.10
CA GLY A 568 6.15 26.23 37.28
C GLY A 568 7.50 26.62 37.89
N ASN A 569 7.55 27.67 38.72
CA ASN A 569 8.76 28.22 39.33
C ASN A 569 9.82 28.63 38.29
N SER A 570 9.36 29.30 37.23
CA SER A 570 10.19 29.67 36.08
C SER A 570 10.97 30.97 36.25
N GLU A 571 10.65 31.80 37.25
CA GLU A 571 11.18 33.16 37.44
C GLU A 571 10.94 34.08 36.23
N ARG A 572 9.94 33.75 35.39
CA ARG A 572 9.57 34.51 34.19
C ARG A 572 8.34 35.38 34.42
N GLY A 573 8.27 36.49 33.67
CA GLY A 573 7.06 37.32 33.59
C GLY A 573 5.89 36.55 32.96
N ALA A 574 4.69 37.11 33.09
CA ALA A 574 3.51 36.59 32.42
C ALA A 574 3.63 36.75 30.89
N ILE A 575 3.07 35.79 30.14
CA ILE A 575 3.08 35.79 28.67
C ILE A 575 1.69 36.14 28.14
N SER A 576 1.65 37.10 27.22
CA SER A 576 0.41 37.61 26.63
C SER A 576 -0.23 36.64 25.64
N SER A 577 -1.57 36.65 25.59
CA SER A 577 -2.37 36.03 24.53
C SER A 577 -2.51 36.92 23.29
N LEU A 578 -2.18 38.21 23.39
CA LEU A 578 -2.26 39.14 22.27
C LEU A 578 -1.37 38.73 21.11
N ASN A 579 -1.92 38.74 19.89
CA ASN A 579 -1.20 38.40 18.66
C ASN A 579 -0.59 36.99 18.65
N SER A 580 -1.05 36.09 19.53
CA SER A 580 -0.67 34.68 19.51
C SER A 580 -1.69 33.86 18.72
N PRO A 581 -1.25 32.81 17.99
CA PRO A 581 -2.19 31.83 17.44
C PRO A 581 -2.93 31.10 18.57
N PRO A 582 -4.16 30.61 18.34
CA PRO A 582 -4.87 29.77 19.30
C PRO A 582 -3.99 28.59 19.76
N ILE A 583 -3.93 28.35 21.07
CA ILE A 583 -3.17 27.24 21.66
C ILE A 583 -4.15 26.30 22.36
N ILE A 584 -4.13 25.02 21.97
CA ILE A 584 -4.96 23.97 22.59
C ILE A 584 -4.09 22.86 23.16
N ALA A 585 -4.51 22.29 24.28
CA ALA A 585 -3.85 21.14 24.87
C ALA A 585 -4.60 19.84 24.52
N VAL A 586 -3.88 18.82 24.05
CA VAL A 586 -4.47 17.58 23.53
C VAL A 586 -3.80 16.35 24.15
N GLU A 587 -4.60 15.55 24.84
CA GLU A 587 -4.17 14.33 25.55
C GLU A 587 -3.48 13.29 24.64
N LEU A 588 -3.94 13.18 23.39
CA LEU A 588 -3.45 12.14 22.47
C LEU A 588 -1.96 12.27 22.14
N CYS A 589 -1.36 13.47 22.24
CA CYS A 589 0.06 13.70 21.93
C CYS A 589 0.98 13.74 23.15
N ARG A 590 0.59 13.11 24.28
CA ARG A 590 1.45 12.91 25.45
C ARG A 590 2.59 11.93 25.20
N GLU A 591 3.62 11.97 26.05
CA GLU A 591 4.67 10.94 26.12
C GLU A 591 4.07 9.56 26.48
N HIS A 592 4.89 8.52 26.51
CA HIS A 592 4.49 7.20 27.02
C HIS A 592 3.81 7.33 28.38
N LEU A 593 2.67 6.66 28.53
CA LEU A 593 1.86 6.75 29.74
C LEU A 593 2.29 5.72 30.80
N GLY A 594 2.14 6.08 32.06
CA GLY A 594 2.28 5.19 33.22
C GLY A 594 3.69 4.97 33.74
N VAL A 595 3.81 4.46 34.97
CA VAL A 595 5.05 4.17 35.73
C VAL A 595 5.94 5.39 36.03
N HIS A 596 6.35 6.17 35.04
CA HIS A 596 7.21 7.34 35.23
C HIS A 596 6.39 8.54 35.72
N PRO A 597 6.66 9.09 36.92
CA PRO A 597 5.92 10.25 37.44
C PRO A 597 6.03 11.49 36.56
N CYS A 598 7.12 11.65 35.81
CA CYS A 598 7.28 12.79 34.89
C CYS A 598 6.29 12.81 33.72
N ASP A 599 5.62 11.69 33.43
CA ASP A 599 4.63 11.58 32.35
C ASP A 599 3.18 11.65 32.84
N LYS A 600 2.98 11.77 34.16
CA LYS A 600 1.68 12.03 34.77
C LYS A 600 1.41 13.53 34.72
N ARG A 601 0.22 13.95 34.25
CA ARG A 601 -0.13 15.38 34.24
C ARG A 601 -0.64 15.85 35.60
N ARG A 602 -0.57 17.16 35.83
CA ARG A 602 -1.24 17.82 36.96
C ARG A 602 -2.76 17.86 36.75
N SER A 603 -3.50 18.15 37.83
CA SER A 603 -4.95 18.37 37.77
C SER A 603 -5.24 19.60 36.91
N ILE A 604 -6.44 19.71 36.35
CA ILE A 604 -6.76 20.88 35.52
C ILE A 604 -7.06 22.09 36.38
N SER A 605 -7.56 21.94 37.61
CA SER A 605 -7.54 23.02 38.61
C SER A 605 -6.16 23.69 38.75
N ASP A 606 -5.08 22.90 38.81
CA ASP A 606 -3.71 23.45 38.87
C ASP A 606 -3.30 24.12 37.55
N TYR A 607 -3.71 23.54 36.41
CA TYR A 607 -3.38 24.10 35.09
C TYR A 607 -4.21 25.32 34.73
N GLN A 608 -5.50 25.40 35.06
CA GLN A 608 -6.37 26.50 34.67
C GLN A 608 -5.93 27.81 35.34
N PHE A 609 -5.34 27.73 36.54
CA PHE A 609 -4.68 28.85 37.18
C PHE A 609 -3.40 29.31 36.44
N LEU A 610 -2.69 28.37 35.80
CA LEU A 610 -1.43 28.66 35.10
C LEU A 610 -1.60 28.91 33.59
N PHE A 611 -2.62 28.32 32.99
CA PHE A 611 -2.96 28.14 31.56
C PHE A 611 -4.50 27.98 31.42
N PRO A 612 -5.27 29.08 31.33
CA PRO A 612 -6.74 29.06 31.47
C PRO A 612 -7.55 28.32 30.39
N ALA A 613 -6.91 27.70 29.39
CA ALA A 613 -7.52 27.23 28.14
C ALA A 613 -7.54 25.70 27.93
N ILE A 614 -7.63 24.88 28.98
CA ILE A 614 -7.57 23.40 28.91
C ILE A 614 -8.84 22.76 29.50
N GLU A 615 -9.46 21.81 28.78
CA GLU A 615 -10.76 21.19 29.12
C GLU A 615 -10.60 19.71 29.56
N SER A 616 -10.66 19.44 30.87
CA SER A 616 -10.99 18.17 31.58
C SER A 616 -10.59 18.35 33.06
N ASP A 617 -10.62 17.36 33.95
CA ASP A 617 -10.09 17.52 35.33
C ASP A 617 -9.17 16.36 35.74
N GLU A 618 -9.51 15.13 35.37
CA GLU A 618 -8.84 13.91 35.88
C GLU A 618 -7.88 13.19 34.89
N ASP A 619 -6.74 12.75 35.45
CA ASP A 619 -5.69 11.85 34.92
C ASP A 619 -6.14 10.46 34.41
N VAL A 620 -7.21 10.32 33.60
CA VAL A 620 -7.82 8.99 33.31
C VAL A 620 -6.90 8.06 32.49
N LEU A 621 -5.95 8.63 31.75
CA LEU A 621 -5.14 7.91 30.77
C LEU A 621 -3.83 7.36 31.37
N TRP A 622 -3.28 7.99 32.42
CA TRP A 622 -2.06 7.53 33.09
C TRP A 622 -2.34 6.44 34.15
N LYS A 623 -1.54 5.37 34.17
CA LYS A 623 -1.67 4.25 35.13
C LYS A 623 -0.40 4.07 35.96
N ALA A 624 -0.52 4.02 37.29
CA ALA A 624 0.64 3.94 38.18
C ALA A 624 1.54 2.72 37.96
N ASN A 625 0.93 1.57 37.67
CA ASN A 625 1.65 0.28 37.67
C ASN A 625 1.91 -0.30 36.27
N VAL A 626 1.46 0.36 35.20
CA VAL A 626 1.52 -0.17 33.83
C VAL A 626 2.08 0.89 32.90
N ARG A 627 3.26 0.63 32.34
CA ARG A 627 3.86 1.47 31.30
C ARG A 627 3.24 1.10 29.96
N GLU A 628 2.81 2.11 29.21
CA GLU A 628 2.36 1.97 27.84
C GLU A 628 3.45 1.36 26.97
N THR A 629 3.08 0.37 26.17
CA THR A 629 3.99 -0.29 25.23
C THR A 629 4.27 0.60 24.01
N ASN A 630 5.39 0.36 23.32
CA ASN A 630 5.75 1.12 22.10
C ASN A 630 4.66 1.01 21.03
N GLU A 631 4.00 -0.15 20.92
CA GLU A 631 2.91 -0.41 19.99
C GLU A 631 1.65 0.39 20.36
N GLU A 632 1.34 0.51 21.65
CA GLU A 632 0.22 1.33 22.14
C GLU A 632 0.46 2.82 21.89
N VAL A 633 1.69 3.31 22.12
CA VAL A 633 2.07 4.70 21.77
C VAL A 633 1.92 4.95 20.28
N ALA A 634 2.39 4.04 19.43
CA ALA A 634 2.25 4.15 17.98
C ALA A 634 0.78 4.18 17.55
N ALA A 635 -0.07 3.31 18.12
CA ALA A 635 -1.50 3.29 17.84
C ALA A 635 -2.19 4.59 18.28
N ARG A 636 -1.83 5.14 19.45
CA ARG A 636 -2.30 6.44 19.92
C ARG A 636 -1.83 7.59 19.03
N GLY A 637 -0.59 7.53 18.57
CA GLY A 637 -0.01 8.45 17.59
C GLY A 637 -0.79 8.46 16.27
N LEU A 638 -1.14 7.30 15.72
CA LEU A 638 -1.95 7.22 14.51
C LEU A 638 -3.37 7.76 14.72
N LYS A 639 -3.98 7.53 15.89
CA LYS A 639 -5.26 8.16 16.25
C LYS A 639 -5.15 9.68 16.31
N PHE A 640 -4.06 10.21 16.86
CA PHE A 640 -3.77 11.64 16.87
C PHE A 640 -3.64 12.20 15.45
N MET A 641 -2.90 11.53 14.56
CA MET A 641 -2.77 11.95 13.15
C MET A 641 -4.12 11.92 12.42
N ASN A 642 -4.95 10.91 12.66
CA ASN A 642 -6.30 10.83 12.08
C ASN A 642 -7.23 11.93 12.61
N TRP A 643 -7.12 12.29 13.89
CA TRP A 643 -7.85 13.43 14.43
C TRP A 643 -7.34 14.76 13.85
N LEU A 644 -6.02 14.91 13.70
CA LEU A 644 -5.39 16.07 13.07
C LEU A 644 -5.89 16.30 11.64
N TRP A 645 -6.17 15.23 10.90
CA TRP A 645 -6.78 15.29 9.56
C TRP A 645 -8.18 15.91 9.51
N THR A 646 -8.91 15.93 10.62
CA THR A 646 -10.25 16.53 10.67
C THR A 646 -10.23 18.04 10.92
N ARG A 647 -9.03 18.62 11.11
CA ARG A 647 -8.84 20.04 11.41
C ARG A 647 -8.97 20.90 10.16
N LYS A 648 -9.50 22.11 10.33
CA LYS A 648 -9.72 23.08 9.24
C LYS A 648 -8.50 23.97 8.97
N GLU A 649 -7.55 23.96 9.89
CA GLU A 649 -6.34 24.78 9.89
C GLU A 649 -5.29 24.28 8.87
N LYS A 650 -4.53 25.20 8.25
CA LYS A 650 -3.61 24.90 7.15
C LYS A 650 -2.15 24.79 7.61
N GLU A 651 -1.71 25.64 8.53
CA GLU A 651 -0.38 25.50 9.15
C GLU A 651 -0.53 25.30 10.67
N ILE A 652 -0.14 24.12 11.17
CA ILE A 652 -0.36 23.73 12.57
C ILE A 652 0.99 23.45 13.25
N ALA A 653 1.27 24.08 14.37
CA ALA A 653 2.42 23.72 15.21
C ALA A 653 2.02 22.70 16.28
N ILE A 654 2.84 21.67 16.50
CA ILE A 654 2.56 20.59 17.44
C ILE A 654 3.75 20.45 18.40
N VAL A 655 3.54 20.74 19.68
CA VAL A 655 4.55 20.68 20.73
C VAL A 655 4.34 19.43 21.59
N THR A 656 5.26 18.48 21.49
CA THR A 656 5.12 17.13 22.05
C THR A 656 6.49 16.59 22.53
N HIS A 657 6.64 15.26 22.62
CA HIS A 657 7.74 14.57 23.28
C HIS A 657 8.50 13.65 22.33
N ARG A 658 9.72 13.28 22.73
CA ARG A 658 10.62 12.49 21.91
C ARG A 658 10.09 11.08 21.64
N GLY A 659 9.62 10.37 22.66
CA GLY A 659 9.14 9.00 22.53
C GLY A 659 7.89 8.95 21.66
N PHE A 660 6.91 9.82 21.95
CA PHE A 660 5.71 9.98 21.13
C PHE A 660 6.03 10.22 19.64
N LEU A 661 6.89 11.22 19.32
CA LEU A 661 7.28 11.50 17.94
C LEU A 661 7.97 10.31 17.28
N ASN A 662 8.89 9.66 17.99
CA ASN A 662 9.63 8.52 17.44
C ASN A 662 8.71 7.35 17.08
N HIS A 663 7.83 6.91 17.98
CA HIS A 663 6.96 5.77 17.71
C HIS A 663 5.85 6.12 16.70
N THR A 664 5.31 7.34 16.78
CA THR A 664 4.30 7.81 15.83
C THR A 664 4.88 7.91 14.41
N LEU A 665 6.03 8.58 14.23
CA LEU A 665 6.65 8.76 12.91
C LEU A 665 7.32 7.50 12.35
N ASN A 666 7.59 6.48 13.17
CA ASN A 666 8.02 5.17 12.67
C ASN A 666 6.85 4.36 12.11
N ALA A 667 5.67 4.48 12.73
CA ALA A 667 4.44 3.81 12.28
C ALA A 667 3.76 4.58 11.14
N PHE A 668 3.82 5.91 11.18
CA PHE A 668 3.38 6.84 10.16
C PHE A 668 4.45 6.97 9.06
N GLY A 669 4.07 7.22 7.81
CA GLY A 669 5.04 7.41 6.72
C GLY A 669 5.69 6.12 6.19
N ASN A 670 5.03 4.97 6.29
CA ASN A 670 5.40 3.77 5.51
C ASN A 670 5.40 4.04 3.99
N ASP A 671 4.59 5.01 3.56
CA ASP A 671 4.44 5.42 2.17
C ASP A 671 5.47 6.50 1.77
N CYS A 672 6.27 7.02 2.73
CA CYS A 672 7.33 7.98 2.45
C CYS A 672 8.56 7.27 1.85
N HIS A 673 9.25 7.95 0.93
CA HIS A 673 10.53 7.47 0.37
C HIS A 673 11.50 7.07 1.50
N PRO A 674 12.29 5.97 1.37
CA PRO A 674 13.14 5.48 2.45
C PRO A 674 14.09 6.53 3.05
N PHE A 675 14.57 7.48 2.24
CA PHE A 675 15.36 8.62 2.73
C PHE A 675 14.53 9.57 3.60
N VAL A 676 13.31 9.93 3.17
CA VAL A 676 12.40 10.79 3.94
C VAL A 676 12.02 10.08 5.24
N LYS A 677 11.66 8.79 5.16
CA LYS A 677 11.39 7.96 6.34
C LYS A 677 12.57 7.96 7.31
N LYS A 678 13.79 7.75 6.80
CA LYS A 678 15.01 7.80 7.62
C LYS A 678 15.22 9.18 8.26
N GLU A 679 14.91 10.29 7.58
CA GLU A 679 15.06 11.64 8.13
C GLU A 679 13.99 11.96 9.18
N ILE A 680 12.71 11.66 8.93
CA ILE A 680 11.62 11.95 9.88
C ILE A 680 11.70 11.09 11.15
N CYS A 681 12.22 9.86 11.05
CA CYS A 681 12.38 8.95 12.18
C CYS A 681 13.65 9.23 13.03
N LYS A 682 14.45 10.26 12.71
CA LYS A 682 15.56 10.65 13.59
C LYS A 682 15.02 11.22 14.90
N HIS A 683 15.66 10.86 16.01
CA HIS A 683 15.33 11.44 17.31
C HIS A 683 15.40 12.97 17.28
N PHE A 684 14.43 13.62 17.93
CA PHE A 684 14.38 15.07 18.08
C PHE A 684 15.22 15.50 19.29
N ALA A 685 16.07 16.51 19.12
CA ALA A 685 16.70 17.24 20.21
C ALA A 685 15.68 18.15 20.92
N ASN A 686 15.96 18.59 22.14
CA ASN A 686 15.08 19.51 22.87
C ASN A 686 14.92 20.83 22.10
N CYS A 687 13.69 21.35 21.99
CA CYS A 687 13.31 22.48 21.13
C CYS A 687 13.69 22.33 19.65
N GLU A 688 13.90 21.12 19.15
CA GLU A 688 14.05 20.90 17.71
C GLU A 688 12.68 21.03 17.03
N LEU A 689 12.60 21.88 16.01
CA LEU A 689 11.44 22.04 15.13
C LEU A 689 11.72 21.37 13.79
N ARG A 690 10.79 20.52 13.33
CA ARG A 690 10.80 19.99 11.96
C ARG A 690 9.44 20.22 11.31
N SER A 691 9.47 20.86 10.14
CA SER A 691 8.28 21.09 9.33
C SER A 691 8.08 19.94 8.34
N MET A 692 6.85 19.48 8.19
CA MET A 692 6.47 18.52 7.16
C MET A 692 5.15 18.94 6.52
N VAL A 693 5.00 18.65 5.23
CA VAL A 693 3.77 18.87 4.49
C VAL A 693 3.01 17.55 4.44
N ILE A 694 1.75 17.58 4.83
CA ILE A 694 0.84 16.45 4.73
C ILE A 694 -0.18 16.77 3.65
N ILE A 695 -0.30 15.88 2.67
CA ILE A 695 -1.12 16.06 1.47
C ILE A 695 -2.21 15.00 1.44
N ASP A 696 -3.48 15.41 1.40
CA ASP A 696 -4.61 14.51 1.16
C ASP A 696 -4.71 14.17 -0.33
N ARG A 697 -4.35 12.93 -0.68
CA ARG A 697 -4.43 12.41 -2.05
C ARG A 697 -5.82 11.88 -2.42
N SER A 698 -6.78 11.87 -1.49
CA SER A 698 -8.13 11.33 -1.73
C SER A 698 -9.12 12.34 -2.33
N MET A 699 -8.77 13.64 -2.34
CA MET A 699 -9.70 14.74 -2.72
C MET A 699 -9.48 15.34 -4.12
N THR A 700 -8.63 14.75 -4.97
CA THR A 700 -8.31 15.31 -6.30
C THR A 700 -9.37 15.06 -7.39
N GLY A 701 -10.66 14.93 -7.04
CA GLY A 701 -11.67 14.49 -8.02
C GLY A 701 -13.16 14.71 -7.71
N SER A 702 -13.55 15.52 -6.73
CA SER A 702 -14.97 15.81 -6.52
C SER A 702 -15.22 17.19 -5.91
N ASP A 703 -15.30 18.20 -6.77
CA ASP A 703 -15.83 19.51 -6.38
C ASP A 703 -17.31 19.63 -6.77
N SER A 704 -18.19 19.66 -5.77
CA SER A 704 -19.43 20.42 -5.88
C SER A 704 -19.24 21.75 -5.15
N SER A 705 -19.18 22.84 -5.92
CA SER A 705 -19.05 24.21 -5.41
C SER A 705 -20.19 24.56 -4.44
N SER A 706 -19.88 24.91 -3.19
CA SER A 706 -20.85 25.52 -2.26
C SER A 706 -21.07 27.02 -2.50
N THR A 707 -20.49 27.57 -3.57
CA THR A 707 -20.65 28.95 -4.04
C THR A 707 -21.51 29.02 -5.30
N ASN A 708 -21.89 27.88 -5.87
CA ASN A 708 -22.84 27.83 -6.98
C ASN A 708 -24.25 28.04 -6.42
N TYR A 709 -24.69 29.30 -6.43
CA TYR A 709 -26.10 29.64 -6.40
C TYR A 709 -26.61 29.56 -7.85
N PRO A 710 -27.46 28.58 -8.21
CA PRO A 710 -27.84 28.33 -9.61
C PRO A 710 -28.83 29.37 -10.18
N GLY A 711 -29.02 30.52 -9.51
CA GLY A 711 -29.86 31.61 -9.99
C GLY A 711 -31.34 31.27 -10.13
N LYS A 712 -31.84 30.21 -9.48
CA LYS A 712 -33.26 29.88 -9.51
C LYS A 712 -33.97 30.49 -8.30
N ILE A 713 -35.02 31.26 -8.56
CA ILE A 713 -36.07 31.50 -7.57
C ILE A 713 -36.63 30.12 -7.23
N PRO A 714 -36.78 29.75 -5.93
CA PRO A 714 -37.45 28.51 -5.57
C PRO A 714 -38.79 28.50 -6.29
N SER A 715 -39.07 27.46 -7.08
CA SER A 715 -40.41 27.25 -7.61
C SER A 715 -41.31 27.00 -6.40
N ALA A 716 -41.90 28.08 -5.91
CA ALA A 716 -43.05 28.03 -5.03
C ALA A 716 -44.10 27.16 -5.72
N LEU A 717 -44.78 26.35 -4.92
CA LEU A 717 -45.95 25.61 -5.34
C LEU A 717 -46.96 26.59 -5.92
N ASP A 718 -47.06 26.63 -7.25
CA ASP A 718 -48.18 27.27 -7.94
C ASP A 718 -49.40 26.35 -7.77
N LEU A 719 -50.19 26.63 -6.74
CA LEU A 719 -51.63 26.37 -6.77
C LEU A 719 -52.34 27.71 -7.04
N PRO A 720 -53.37 27.72 -7.89
CA PRO A 720 -53.85 28.96 -8.51
C PRO A 720 -54.62 29.82 -7.52
N ALA A 721 -54.25 31.09 -7.43
CA ALA A 721 -55.10 32.12 -6.85
C ALA A 721 -55.89 32.76 -7.99
N ASP A 722 -57.18 32.47 -8.04
CA ASP A 722 -58.15 33.31 -8.72
C ASP A 722 -59.27 33.70 -7.75
N ILE A 723 -59.76 34.92 -7.99
CA ILE A 723 -60.96 35.57 -7.45
C ILE A 723 -60.75 36.34 -6.14
N ALA A 724 -60.19 37.54 -6.31
CA ALA A 724 -60.87 38.82 -6.18
C ALA A 724 -61.98 39.00 -5.12
N GLU A 725 -61.94 40.22 -4.55
CA GLU A 725 -63.04 40.99 -3.97
C GLU A 725 -63.35 40.85 -2.46
N ARG A 726 -63.01 41.95 -1.77
CA ARG A 726 -63.89 42.76 -0.91
C ARG A 726 -64.85 42.04 0.06
N SER A 727 -64.51 42.28 1.33
CA SER A 727 -65.32 43.07 2.28
C SER A 727 -66.33 42.38 3.21
N HIS A 728 -66.32 42.91 4.44
CA HIS A 728 -67.37 42.98 5.47
C HIS A 728 -67.77 41.72 6.28
N GLU A 729 -67.52 41.86 7.58
CA GLU A 729 -68.47 41.71 8.70
C GLU A 729 -69.08 40.35 9.08
N LYS A 730 -68.78 39.99 10.33
CA LYS A 730 -69.68 39.57 11.43
C LYS A 730 -70.37 38.19 11.44
N GLU A 731 -70.51 37.79 12.70
CA GLU A 731 -71.53 36.92 13.31
C GLU A 731 -71.29 35.40 13.35
N ASP A 732 -70.90 34.98 14.56
CA ASP A 732 -71.67 34.14 15.46
C ASP A 732 -72.18 32.75 15.04
N ALA A 733 -71.79 31.82 15.90
CA ALA A 733 -72.61 30.80 16.54
C ALA A 733 -73.02 29.53 15.77
N ASP A 734 -72.75 28.46 16.51
CA ASP A 734 -73.64 27.35 16.78
C ASP A 734 -73.63 26.07 15.93
N THR A 735 -73.25 25.03 16.67
CA THR A 735 -73.97 23.78 16.86
C THR A 735 -73.64 22.56 16.00
N ASN A 736 -73.24 21.54 16.77
CA ASN A 736 -73.83 20.20 16.79
C ASN A 736 -73.42 19.19 15.71
N SER A 737 -72.66 18.22 16.24
CA SER A 737 -73.19 16.87 16.51
C SER A 737 -72.78 15.73 15.56
N VAL A 738 -72.13 14.76 16.21
CA VAL A 738 -72.55 13.35 16.29
C VAL A 738 -72.00 12.37 15.23
N ASP A 739 -71.13 11.51 15.78
CA ASP A 739 -71.01 10.06 15.66
C ASP A 739 -70.76 9.40 14.30
N ARG A 740 -69.60 8.76 14.16
CA ARG A 740 -69.36 7.37 14.64
C ARG A 740 -67.88 6.99 14.61
#